data_AF-D1A5P4-F1
#
_entry.id   AF-D1A5P4-F1
#
_cell.length_a   1.000
_cell.length_b   1.000
_cell.length_c   1.000
_cell.angle_alpha   90.00
_cell.angle_beta   90.00
_cell.angle_gamma   90.00
#
_symmetry.space_group_name_H-M   'P 1'
#
loop_
_entity.id
_entity.type
_entity.pdbx_description
1 polymer ?
#
loop_
_entity_poly.entity_id
_entity_poly.type
_entity_poly.pdbx_seq_one_letter_code
_entity_poly.pdbx_strand_id
1 'polypeptide(L)'
;MDSYADWLRARDDAQLRALLAARPELITPVPADLTALGARAATPAAIARALDRLDRFALAVLETLLVLPQPAPREAVVRELTACTDATADDVTEVLERLRTCGLVWDDGDADGPLRTAPGLRRALPHPAGLGPPAAELLAAYPLERLLELVADTGGHGPRGFPDTAALIETLVARLTDPGELLEQAGPQARAALEQLAWGPPVGRVAEARRAVRAATAQTPIEHLLARGLLAATDDHTVTLPREVALYLRGGRLFRDLTARPPATRAAMPHPAELVARTAAGQALTVVRLTEDLLERWGLRPPAVLRSGGLGVRDLRAAAEALDVAEWQAALLIETAHSAGLLARSSDQGVDGEWLPTRAFDLWRLRENADRWSELAAAWLHSDRVAGLVGERDERDRVINALGAEPVRPAAPQLRRAVLAVLVQAGGALPAEQIRDRLAWEQPRRRGALRDRLVDWTLREAELLGLTAFGAPAPHARPLLEGAGLPEVAAALAEHLPTPVAEILIQADLTAVAPGPLVPELARELALTADVESTGGATVYRFTEASVRRALDAGRSAAELIELLTRHSATPLPQPLTYLIEDVARRHGRLRVGAMSSYVRADDPALLEEVLADRRAQALPLHRLAPTVLASPLPRAELLEALRGLGLSPVAESPEGGVVITRPDSYRADTPADAGPVRTFAADECDPAVIDAAVRALRAGDAAARLSAPAGEPPRSPSMTTVEELRQAAKRGVRVWIGYLDQEGRASSRIVEPISVDGGFLTGYDATRAAVHRFALHRITGVAELEDGE
;
A
#
# COMPACT_ATOMS: atom_id res chain seq x y z
N MET A 1 -27.45 18.41 25.74
CA MET A 1 -27.44 17.83 24.36
C MET A 1 -27.76 16.37 24.51
N ASP A 2 -28.76 15.85 23.80
CA ASP A 2 -29.34 14.55 24.15
C ASP A 2 -28.89 13.42 23.20
N SER A 3 -28.23 13.77 22.09
CA SER A 3 -27.75 12.81 21.10
C SER A 3 -26.35 13.13 20.56
N TYR A 4 -25.68 12.08 20.07
CA TYR A 4 -24.38 12.21 19.37
C TYR A 4 -24.46 13.13 18.13
N ALA A 5 -25.60 13.17 17.45
CA ALA A 5 -25.81 14.08 16.33
C ALA A 5 -25.89 15.54 16.79
N ASP A 6 -26.53 15.83 17.92
CA ASP A 6 -26.59 17.18 18.49
C ASP A 6 -25.20 17.66 18.91
N TRP A 7 -24.40 16.76 19.48
CA TRP A 7 -23.00 17.03 19.82
C TRP A 7 -22.17 17.41 18.58
N LEU A 8 -22.31 16.68 17.46
CA LEU A 8 -21.66 17.02 16.19
C LEU A 8 -22.14 18.37 15.63
N ARG A 9 -23.44 18.67 15.73
CA ARG A 9 -24.00 19.97 15.28
C ARG A 9 -23.44 21.15 16.07
N ALA A 10 -23.19 20.96 17.35
CA ALA A 10 -22.65 21.98 18.24
C ALA A 10 -21.12 22.21 18.07
N ARG A 11 -20.42 21.40 17.25
CA ARG A 11 -19.00 21.66 16.93
C ARG A 11 -18.87 22.88 16.03
N ASP A 12 -17.78 23.62 16.16
CA ASP A 12 -17.41 24.68 15.21
C ASP A 12 -16.72 24.09 13.96
N ASP A 13 -16.44 24.94 12.97
CA ASP A 13 -15.84 24.48 11.71
C ASP A 13 -14.41 23.98 11.88
N ALA A 14 -13.64 24.52 12.83
CA ALA A 14 -12.27 24.06 13.09
C ALA A 14 -12.28 22.65 13.73
N GLN A 15 -13.20 22.40 14.65
CA GLN A 15 -13.43 21.10 15.26
C GLN A 15 -13.92 20.07 14.24
N LEU A 16 -14.81 20.46 13.32
CA LEU A 16 -15.23 19.58 12.22
C LEU A 16 -14.08 19.27 11.26
N ARG A 17 -13.24 20.25 10.91
CA ARG A 17 -12.02 19.99 10.11
C ARG A 17 -11.11 19.01 10.82
N ALA A 18 -10.87 19.19 12.12
CA ALA A 18 -10.02 18.30 12.91
C ALA A 18 -10.58 16.87 12.97
N LEU A 19 -11.90 16.71 13.14
CA LEU A 19 -12.57 15.41 13.06
C LEU A 19 -12.37 14.74 11.69
N LEU A 20 -12.58 15.48 10.60
CA LEU A 20 -12.48 14.95 9.24
C LEU A 20 -11.04 14.68 8.81
N ALA A 21 -10.08 15.43 9.32
CA ALA A 21 -8.65 15.16 9.16
C ALA A 21 -8.24 13.88 9.92
N ALA A 22 -8.75 13.69 11.15
CA ALA A 22 -8.50 12.48 11.92
C ALA A 22 -9.24 11.25 11.36
N ARG A 23 -10.38 11.46 10.68
CA ARG A 23 -11.27 10.42 10.13
C ARG A 23 -11.65 10.70 8.67
N PRO A 24 -10.67 10.63 7.74
CA PRO A 24 -10.88 10.90 6.32
C PRO A 24 -11.90 9.95 5.68
N GLU A 25 -12.10 8.74 6.24
CA GLU A 25 -13.10 7.80 5.75
C GLU A 25 -14.55 8.30 5.85
N LEU A 26 -14.80 9.36 6.63
CA LEU A 26 -16.14 9.89 6.83
C LEU A 26 -16.65 10.74 5.65
N ILE A 27 -15.77 11.20 4.75
CA ILE A 27 -16.10 12.15 3.67
C ILE A 27 -16.05 11.56 2.27
N THR A 28 -15.89 10.23 2.13
CA THR A 28 -15.88 9.57 0.82
C THR A 28 -17.03 8.56 0.69
N PRO A 29 -18.15 8.91 0.01
CA PRO A 29 -18.54 10.25 -0.51
C PRO A 29 -19.00 11.19 0.62
N VAL A 30 -19.01 12.52 0.43
CA VAL A 30 -19.39 13.48 1.51
C VAL A 30 -20.84 13.24 1.99
N PRO A 31 -21.11 13.15 3.31
CA PRO A 31 -22.48 12.99 3.81
C PRO A 31 -23.35 14.22 3.52
N ALA A 32 -24.67 14.01 3.48
CA ALA A 32 -25.64 15.07 3.21
C ALA A 32 -25.70 16.15 4.31
N ASP A 33 -25.59 15.76 5.59
CA ASP A 33 -25.68 16.65 6.76
C ASP A 33 -24.95 16.04 7.97
N LEU A 34 -24.94 16.76 9.10
CA LEU A 34 -24.26 16.34 10.33
C LEU A 34 -24.93 15.13 11.01
N THR A 35 -26.22 14.89 10.78
CA THR A 35 -26.93 13.69 11.22
C THR A 35 -26.43 12.46 10.46
N ALA A 36 -26.32 12.58 9.13
CA ALA A 36 -25.80 11.54 8.25
C ALA A 36 -24.32 11.27 8.54
N LEU A 37 -23.54 12.30 8.86
CA LEU A 37 -22.16 12.16 9.37
C LEU A 37 -22.13 11.34 10.66
N GLY A 38 -22.99 11.66 11.64
CA GLY A 38 -23.09 10.92 12.89
C GLY A 38 -23.48 9.45 12.70
N ALA A 39 -24.48 9.19 11.86
CA ALA A 39 -24.89 7.84 11.51
C ALA A 39 -23.76 7.04 10.83
N ARG A 40 -23.01 7.69 9.93
CA ARG A 40 -21.84 7.08 9.28
C ARG A 40 -20.71 6.80 10.26
N ALA A 41 -20.41 7.75 11.14
CA ALA A 41 -19.37 7.62 12.16
C ALA A 41 -19.64 6.46 13.14
N ALA A 42 -20.93 6.16 13.37
CA ALA A 42 -21.40 5.04 14.19
C ALA A 42 -21.43 3.68 13.47
N THR A 43 -21.11 3.61 12.17
CA THR A 43 -21.09 2.33 11.45
C THR A 43 -19.94 1.43 11.93
N PRO A 44 -20.11 0.09 11.94
CA PRO A 44 -19.04 -0.83 12.36
C PRO A 44 -17.73 -0.65 11.59
N ALA A 45 -17.80 -0.38 10.27
CA ALA A 45 -16.63 -0.15 9.44
C ALA A 45 -15.88 1.14 9.80
N ALA A 46 -16.61 2.24 10.04
CA ALA A 46 -16.02 3.51 10.40
C ALA A 46 -15.39 3.45 11.81
N ILE A 47 -16.06 2.81 12.77
CA ILE A 47 -15.51 2.59 14.12
C ILE A 47 -14.26 1.70 14.04
N ALA A 48 -14.29 0.62 13.28
CA ALA A 48 -13.12 -0.25 13.13
C ALA A 48 -11.90 0.50 12.59
N ARG A 49 -12.09 1.36 11.56
CA ARG A 49 -11.01 2.19 11.02
C ARG A 49 -10.48 3.19 12.05
N ALA A 50 -11.36 3.86 12.79
CA ALA A 50 -10.96 4.80 13.84
C ALA A 50 -10.16 4.10 14.95
N LEU A 51 -10.61 2.93 15.39
CA LEU A 51 -9.91 2.11 16.40
C LEU A 51 -8.55 1.61 15.91
N ASP A 52 -8.38 1.34 14.60
CA ASP A 52 -7.10 0.90 14.02
C ASP A 52 -6.04 2.02 13.96
N ARG A 53 -6.43 3.28 14.18
CA ARG A 53 -5.53 4.44 14.27
C ARG A 53 -5.12 4.77 15.72
N LEU A 54 -5.74 4.15 16.72
CA LEU A 54 -5.44 4.42 18.12
C LEU A 54 -4.22 3.63 18.57
N ASP A 55 -3.33 4.28 19.32
CA ASP A 55 -2.31 3.59 20.11
C ASP A 55 -2.91 2.81 21.28
N ARG A 56 -2.07 1.99 21.92
CA ARG A 56 -2.49 1.08 22.99
C ARG A 56 -3.07 1.82 24.18
N PHE A 57 -2.54 3.00 24.51
CA PHE A 57 -3.01 3.79 25.65
C PHE A 57 -4.35 4.49 25.36
N ALA A 58 -4.54 5.07 24.17
CA ALA A 58 -5.86 5.55 23.73
C ALA A 58 -6.91 4.46 23.70
N LEU A 59 -6.56 3.28 23.20
CA LEU A 59 -7.47 2.16 23.23
C LEU A 59 -7.83 1.78 24.68
N ALA A 60 -6.87 1.80 25.60
CA ALA A 60 -7.12 1.52 27.02
C ALA A 60 -8.03 2.56 27.68
N VAL A 61 -7.85 3.85 27.41
CA VAL A 61 -8.74 4.93 27.89
C VAL A 61 -10.18 4.68 27.44
N LEU A 62 -10.35 4.29 26.19
CA LEU A 62 -11.64 3.98 25.60
C LEU A 62 -12.27 2.70 26.17
N GLU A 63 -11.45 1.67 26.42
CA GLU A 63 -11.86 0.46 27.12
C GLU A 63 -12.30 0.76 28.56
N THR A 64 -11.58 1.61 29.30
CA THR A 64 -11.95 2.06 30.65
C THR A 64 -13.31 2.75 30.65
N LEU A 65 -13.56 3.66 29.70
CA LEU A 65 -14.88 4.28 29.54
C LEU A 65 -15.99 3.23 29.34
N LEU A 66 -15.76 2.20 28.49
CA LEU A 66 -16.73 1.12 28.27
C LEU A 66 -16.92 0.18 29.47
N VAL A 67 -15.99 0.19 30.43
CA VAL A 67 -16.11 -0.57 31.68
C VAL A 67 -16.90 0.23 32.72
N LEU A 68 -16.68 1.54 32.82
CA LEU A 68 -17.36 2.40 33.79
C LEU A 68 -18.85 2.60 33.46
N PRO A 69 -19.72 2.84 34.47
CA PRO A 69 -21.09 3.26 34.24
C PRO A 69 -21.15 4.54 33.40
N GLN A 70 -22.06 4.57 32.42
CA GLN A 70 -22.20 5.68 31.48
C GLN A 70 -23.40 6.57 31.87
N PRO A 71 -23.27 7.91 31.82
CA PRO A 71 -22.08 8.67 31.46
C PRO A 71 -21.01 8.65 32.57
N ALA A 72 -19.75 8.52 32.20
CA ALA A 72 -18.64 8.29 33.13
C ALA A 72 -17.97 9.62 33.55
N PRO A 73 -17.80 9.90 34.85
CA PRO A 73 -17.07 11.10 35.28
C PRO A 73 -15.58 11.02 34.91
N ARG A 74 -15.01 12.12 34.41
CA ARG A 74 -13.60 12.19 33.98
C ARG A 74 -12.63 11.74 35.09
N GLU A 75 -12.87 12.19 36.32
CA GLU A 75 -12.05 11.83 37.48
C GLU A 75 -12.00 10.31 37.73
N ALA A 76 -13.08 9.58 37.48
CA ALA A 76 -13.07 8.13 37.62
C ALA A 76 -12.19 7.48 36.55
N VAL A 77 -12.25 7.93 35.29
CA VAL A 77 -11.39 7.44 34.21
C VAL A 77 -9.92 7.66 34.55
N VAL A 78 -9.58 8.87 35.01
CA VAL A 78 -8.21 9.23 35.43
C VAL A 78 -7.76 8.33 36.59
N ARG A 79 -8.59 8.15 37.61
CA ARG A 79 -8.26 7.32 38.78
C ARG A 79 -8.01 5.87 38.40
N GLU A 80 -8.87 5.26 37.59
CA GLU A 80 -8.71 3.84 37.21
C GLU A 80 -7.42 3.60 36.40
N LEU A 81 -7.06 4.54 35.50
CA LEU A 81 -5.85 4.41 34.69
C LEU A 81 -4.58 4.67 35.49
N THR A 82 -4.52 5.77 36.25
CA THR A 82 -3.34 6.12 37.06
C THR A 82 -3.08 5.12 38.19
N ALA A 83 -4.10 4.36 38.62
CA ALA A 83 -3.94 3.27 39.58
C ALA A 83 -3.26 2.00 39.00
N CYS A 84 -3.25 1.83 37.68
CA CYS A 84 -2.72 0.60 37.04
C CYS A 84 -1.71 0.84 35.89
N THR A 85 -1.32 2.09 35.64
CA THR A 85 -0.32 2.47 34.63
C THR A 85 0.66 3.51 35.17
N ASP A 86 1.67 3.86 34.37
CA ASP A 86 2.60 4.97 34.62
C ASP A 86 2.07 6.34 34.13
N ALA A 87 0.78 6.44 33.79
CA ALA A 87 0.16 7.67 33.31
C ALA A 87 0.04 8.73 34.43
N THR A 88 0.17 9.99 34.05
CA THR A 88 -0.30 11.13 34.85
C THR A 88 -1.75 11.47 34.50
N ALA A 89 -2.40 12.31 35.32
CA ALA A 89 -3.73 12.83 35.00
C ALA A 89 -3.76 13.63 33.68
N ASP A 90 -2.67 14.34 33.38
CA ASP A 90 -2.51 15.12 32.16
C ASP A 90 -2.41 14.21 30.94
N ASP A 91 -1.63 13.11 31.01
CA ASP A 91 -1.54 12.14 29.90
C ASP A 91 -2.92 11.56 29.56
N VAL A 92 -3.76 11.24 30.56
CA VAL A 92 -5.13 10.74 30.35
C VAL A 92 -6.01 11.82 29.72
N THR A 93 -5.89 13.07 30.19
CA THR A 93 -6.70 14.20 29.71
C THR A 93 -6.39 14.53 28.25
N GLU A 94 -5.11 14.54 27.87
CA GLU A 94 -4.67 14.74 26.48
C GLU A 94 -5.29 13.69 25.55
N VAL A 95 -5.28 12.42 25.98
CA VAL A 95 -5.84 11.32 25.20
C VAL A 95 -7.37 11.42 25.10
N LEU A 96 -8.06 11.84 26.17
CA LEU A 96 -9.50 12.07 26.14
C LEU A 96 -9.88 13.17 25.13
N GLU A 97 -9.14 14.27 25.09
CA GLU A 97 -9.39 15.32 24.09
C GLU A 97 -9.09 14.83 22.67
N ARG A 98 -8.04 14.03 22.46
CA ARG A 98 -7.79 13.38 21.16
C ARG A 98 -8.94 12.46 20.74
N LEU A 99 -9.46 11.64 21.67
CA LEU A 99 -10.61 10.76 21.41
C LEU A 99 -11.89 11.56 21.12
N ARG A 100 -12.04 12.73 21.75
CA ARG A 100 -13.11 13.70 21.48
C ARG A 100 -12.97 14.31 20.08
N THR A 101 -11.76 14.69 19.66
CA THR A 101 -11.48 15.14 18.28
C THR A 101 -11.83 14.06 17.25
N CYS A 102 -11.51 12.78 17.54
CA CYS A 102 -11.90 11.65 16.69
C CYS A 102 -13.42 11.33 16.73
N GLY A 103 -14.18 12.00 17.59
CA GLY A 103 -15.60 11.74 17.80
C GLY A 103 -15.90 10.35 18.36
N LEU A 104 -14.96 9.71 19.05
CA LEU A 104 -15.15 8.43 19.73
C LEU A 104 -15.67 8.60 21.16
N VAL A 105 -15.47 9.79 21.72
CA VAL A 105 -15.94 10.22 23.04
C VAL A 105 -16.64 11.57 22.87
N TRP A 106 -17.73 11.78 23.60
CA TRP A 106 -18.50 13.03 23.56
C TRP A 106 -19.09 13.36 24.93
N ASP A 107 -19.64 14.56 25.07
CA ASP A 107 -20.14 15.15 26.31
C ASP A 107 -21.45 15.92 26.05
N ASP A 108 -22.18 16.26 27.10
CA ASP A 108 -23.49 16.92 27.00
C ASP A 108 -23.39 18.45 26.76
N GLY A 109 -22.18 18.99 26.51
CA GLY A 109 -21.90 20.40 26.18
C GLY A 109 -20.99 21.13 27.15
N ASP A 110 -20.73 20.53 28.31
CA ASP A 110 -19.72 20.97 29.24
C ASP A 110 -18.43 20.18 28.97
N ALA A 111 -17.33 20.88 28.70
CA ALA A 111 -16.05 20.24 28.45
C ALA A 111 -15.59 19.40 29.66
N ASP A 112 -15.93 19.81 30.88
CA ASP A 112 -15.58 19.08 32.11
C ASP A 112 -16.68 18.11 32.57
N GLY A 113 -17.75 18.01 31.79
CA GLY A 113 -18.90 17.15 32.07
C GLY A 113 -18.61 15.64 31.95
N PRO A 114 -19.58 14.80 32.34
CA PRO A 114 -19.43 13.36 32.27
C PRO A 114 -19.41 12.89 30.81
N LEU A 115 -18.58 11.89 30.54
CA LEU A 115 -18.23 11.43 29.20
C LEU A 115 -19.13 10.28 28.74
N ARG A 116 -19.47 10.30 27.46
CA ARG A 116 -20.19 9.25 26.75
C ARG A 116 -19.33 8.68 25.63
N THR A 117 -19.46 7.38 25.37
CA THR A 117 -18.84 6.75 24.20
C THR A 117 -19.70 6.94 22.95
N ALA A 118 -19.07 7.01 21.78
CA ALA A 118 -19.78 7.11 20.51
C ALA A 118 -20.63 5.84 20.24
N PRO A 119 -21.77 5.96 19.55
CA PRO A 119 -22.62 4.82 19.26
C PRO A 119 -21.87 3.72 18.49
N GLY A 120 -22.13 2.45 18.81
CA GLY A 120 -21.52 1.29 18.15
C GLY A 120 -20.19 0.81 18.74
N LEU A 121 -19.54 1.59 19.61
CA LEU A 121 -18.25 1.22 20.22
C LEU A 121 -18.30 -0.10 21.00
N ARG A 122 -19.32 -0.26 21.85
CA ARG A 122 -19.55 -1.47 22.66
C ARG A 122 -19.62 -2.74 21.81
N ARG A 123 -20.14 -2.63 20.57
CA ARG A 123 -20.19 -3.74 19.62
C ARG A 123 -18.84 -3.99 18.96
N ALA A 124 -18.05 -2.95 18.71
CA ALA A 124 -16.71 -3.06 18.13
C ALA A 124 -15.66 -3.59 19.12
N LEU A 125 -15.85 -3.34 20.42
CA LEU A 125 -15.02 -3.80 21.54
C LEU A 125 -15.87 -4.63 22.52
N PRO A 126 -16.17 -5.91 22.20
CA PRO A 126 -17.07 -6.74 23.00
C PRO A 126 -16.51 -7.10 24.38
N HIS A 127 -15.18 -7.12 24.52
CA HIS A 127 -14.48 -7.45 25.77
C HIS A 127 -13.52 -6.32 26.16
N PRO A 128 -14.03 -5.14 26.58
CA PRO A 128 -13.18 -4.00 26.91
C PRO A 128 -12.25 -4.38 28.08
N ALA A 129 -10.96 -4.08 27.93
CA ALA A 129 -9.90 -4.47 28.87
C ALA A 129 -9.80 -6.00 29.08
N GLY A 130 -10.27 -6.79 28.11
CA GLY A 130 -10.35 -8.25 28.23
C GLY A 130 -11.36 -8.73 29.28
N LEU A 131 -12.25 -7.86 29.76
CA LEU A 131 -13.28 -8.22 30.74
C LEU A 131 -14.52 -8.76 30.03
N GLY A 132 -15.20 -9.71 30.67
CA GLY A 132 -16.51 -10.16 30.25
C GLY A 132 -17.61 -9.11 30.46
N PRO A 133 -18.85 -9.41 30.04
CA PRO A 133 -20.00 -8.60 30.39
C PRO A 133 -20.22 -8.55 31.91
N PRO A 134 -20.91 -7.51 32.43
CA PRO A 134 -21.37 -7.49 33.82
C PRO A 134 -22.19 -8.74 34.16
N ALA A 135 -22.05 -9.26 35.37
CA ALA A 135 -22.80 -10.43 35.84
C ALA A 135 -24.31 -10.23 35.66
N ALA A 136 -24.82 -9.01 35.88
CA ALA A 136 -26.23 -8.69 35.67
C ALA A 136 -26.71 -8.98 34.24
N GLU A 137 -25.89 -8.66 33.23
CA GLU A 137 -26.21 -8.88 31.81
C GLU A 137 -26.23 -10.38 31.48
N LEU A 138 -25.25 -11.13 31.99
CA LEU A 138 -25.16 -12.58 31.78
C LEU A 138 -26.33 -13.33 32.45
N LEU A 139 -26.65 -12.95 33.70
CA LEU A 139 -27.70 -13.58 34.50
C LEU A 139 -29.11 -13.20 34.02
N ALA A 140 -29.30 -12.05 33.36
CA ALA A 140 -30.59 -11.68 32.79
C ALA A 140 -31.09 -12.64 31.71
N ALA A 141 -30.19 -13.40 31.08
CA ALA A 141 -30.54 -14.42 30.10
C ALA A 141 -30.98 -15.76 30.71
N TYR A 142 -30.90 -15.91 32.05
CA TYR A 142 -31.15 -17.18 32.72
C TYR A 142 -32.62 -17.37 33.05
N PRO A 143 -33.14 -18.61 32.99
CA PRO A 143 -34.48 -18.89 33.47
C PRO A 143 -34.56 -18.69 34.99
N LEU A 144 -35.74 -18.32 35.47
CA LEU A 144 -35.99 -17.97 36.87
C LEU A 144 -35.58 -19.11 37.83
N GLU A 145 -35.87 -20.35 37.45
CA GLU A 145 -35.52 -21.55 38.22
C GLU A 145 -34.02 -21.63 38.45
N ARG A 146 -33.22 -21.30 37.42
CA ARG A 146 -31.76 -21.30 37.52
C ARG A 146 -31.24 -20.18 38.42
N LEU A 147 -31.87 -19.01 38.41
CA LEU A 147 -31.49 -17.92 39.30
C LEU A 147 -31.76 -18.26 40.77
N LEU A 148 -32.90 -18.87 41.06
CA LEU A 148 -33.24 -19.36 42.40
C LEU A 148 -32.23 -20.41 42.89
N GLU A 149 -31.86 -21.34 42.01
CA GLU A 149 -30.81 -22.32 42.27
C GLU A 149 -29.48 -21.65 42.64
N LEU A 150 -29.01 -20.69 41.83
CA LEU A 150 -27.75 -19.99 42.07
C LEU A 150 -27.77 -19.21 43.40
N VAL A 151 -28.88 -18.56 43.74
CA VAL A 151 -29.02 -17.84 45.02
C VAL A 151 -28.91 -18.82 46.19
N ALA A 152 -29.56 -20.00 46.09
CA ALA A 152 -29.45 -21.02 47.13
C ALA A 152 -28.02 -21.57 47.27
N ASP A 153 -27.32 -21.81 46.16
CA ASP A 153 -25.96 -22.38 46.17
C ASP A 153 -24.88 -21.38 46.59
N THR A 154 -25.15 -20.08 46.50
CA THR A 154 -24.28 -18.99 46.97
C THR A 154 -24.60 -18.57 48.42
N GLY A 155 -25.50 -19.29 49.10
CA GLY A 155 -25.88 -19.03 50.50
C GLY A 155 -26.82 -17.84 50.70
N GLY A 156 -27.45 -17.36 49.63
CA GLY A 156 -28.53 -16.37 49.71
C GLY A 156 -29.83 -17.01 50.20
N HIS A 157 -30.61 -16.28 50.98
CA HIS A 157 -31.95 -16.70 51.34
C HIS A 157 -32.90 -16.33 50.20
N GLY A 158 -33.68 -17.30 49.71
CA GLY A 158 -34.70 -17.04 48.68
C GLY A 158 -35.69 -15.95 49.12
N PRO A 159 -36.26 -15.18 48.18
CA PRO A 159 -37.12 -14.05 48.50
C PRO A 159 -38.33 -14.49 49.34
N ARG A 160 -38.68 -13.70 50.36
CA ARG A 160 -39.91 -13.89 51.15
C ARG A 160 -41.09 -13.30 50.35
N GLY A 161 -41.57 -14.02 49.33
CA GLY A 161 -42.68 -13.57 48.47
C GLY A 161 -42.61 -14.12 47.05
N PHE A 162 -43.32 -13.48 46.11
CA PHE A 162 -43.16 -13.77 44.68
C PHE A 162 -41.73 -13.44 44.25
N PRO A 163 -41.03 -14.34 43.53
CA PRO A 163 -39.65 -14.12 43.14
C PRO A 163 -39.55 -13.00 42.10
N ASP A 164 -38.78 -11.97 42.44
CA ASP A 164 -38.41 -10.88 41.54
C ASP A 164 -37.03 -11.16 40.92
N THR A 165 -37.00 -11.35 39.61
CA THR A 165 -35.77 -11.61 38.84
C THR A 165 -34.73 -10.50 39.04
N ALA A 166 -35.14 -9.24 39.12
CA ALA A 166 -34.21 -8.13 39.29
C ALA A 166 -33.51 -8.19 40.66
N ALA A 167 -34.27 -8.42 41.73
CA ALA A 167 -33.74 -8.55 43.08
C ALA A 167 -32.84 -9.80 43.25
N LEU A 168 -33.16 -10.91 42.58
CA LEU A 168 -32.30 -12.11 42.56
C LEU A 168 -30.96 -11.83 41.88
N ILE A 169 -30.98 -11.16 40.72
CA ILE A 169 -29.77 -10.77 40.00
C ILE A 169 -28.93 -9.80 40.84
N GLU A 170 -29.55 -8.80 41.48
CA GLU A 170 -28.85 -7.86 42.36
C GLU A 170 -28.15 -8.58 43.52
N THR A 171 -28.83 -9.55 44.14
CA THR A 171 -28.27 -10.39 45.21
C THR A 171 -27.05 -11.19 44.73
N LEU A 172 -27.14 -11.80 43.54
CA LEU A 172 -26.03 -12.55 42.95
C LEU A 172 -24.86 -11.65 42.58
N VAL A 173 -25.12 -10.49 41.97
CA VAL A 173 -24.08 -9.51 41.59
C VAL A 173 -23.33 -9.02 42.83
N ALA A 174 -24.04 -8.73 43.93
CA ALA A 174 -23.41 -8.34 45.19
C ALA A 174 -22.45 -9.43 45.71
N ARG A 175 -22.83 -10.71 45.62
CA ARG A 175 -21.96 -11.85 45.98
C ARG A 175 -20.80 -12.06 45.02
N LEU A 176 -20.98 -11.79 43.73
CA LEU A 176 -19.94 -11.93 42.70
C LEU A 176 -18.96 -10.76 42.68
N THR A 177 -19.30 -9.63 43.32
CA THR A 177 -18.41 -8.48 43.51
C THR A 177 -17.32 -8.78 44.54
N ASP A 178 -17.63 -9.57 45.57
CA ASP A 178 -16.66 -10.11 46.54
C ASP A 178 -16.78 -11.65 46.63
N PRO A 179 -16.32 -12.38 45.59
CA PRO A 179 -16.50 -13.82 45.46
C PRO A 179 -15.53 -14.65 46.31
N GLY A 180 -14.81 -14.06 47.28
CA GLY A 180 -13.75 -14.72 48.05
C GLY A 180 -14.18 -16.06 48.67
N GLU A 181 -15.27 -16.05 49.44
CA GLU A 181 -15.84 -17.27 50.03
C GLU A 181 -16.26 -18.31 48.96
N LEU A 182 -16.84 -17.84 47.85
CA LEU A 182 -17.30 -18.72 46.77
C LEU A 182 -16.13 -19.39 46.05
N LEU A 183 -15.01 -18.66 45.87
CA LEU A 183 -13.78 -19.18 45.27
C LEU A 183 -13.11 -20.23 46.17
N GLU A 184 -13.06 -19.99 47.49
CA GLU A 184 -12.55 -20.96 48.45
C GLU A 184 -13.37 -22.26 48.41
N GLN A 185 -14.70 -22.14 48.37
CA GLN A 185 -15.62 -23.28 48.28
C GLN A 185 -15.54 -24.02 46.94
N ALA A 186 -15.20 -23.34 45.84
CA ALA A 186 -15.02 -23.96 44.52
C ALA A 186 -13.71 -24.76 44.41
N GLY A 187 -12.73 -24.45 45.26
CA GLY A 187 -11.45 -25.16 45.35
C GLY A 187 -10.35 -24.63 44.41
N PRO A 188 -9.10 -25.08 44.62
CA PRO A 188 -7.92 -24.49 43.98
C PRO A 188 -7.86 -24.74 42.47
N GLN A 189 -8.36 -25.89 41.98
CA GLN A 189 -8.37 -26.20 40.55
C GLN A 189 -9.37 -25.29 39.79
N ALA A 190 -10.52 -25.00 40.40
CA ALA A 190 -11.51 -24.07 39.84
C ALA A 190 -10.96 -22.65 39.78
N ARG A 191 -10.28 -22.20 40.83
CA ARG A 191 -9.57 -20.91 40.85
C ARG A 191 -8.51 -20.83 39.74
N ALA A 192 -7.66 -21.85 39.61
CA ALA A 192 -6.62 -21.88 38.57
C ALA A 192 -7.21 -21.77 37.15
N ALA A 193 -8.37 -22.40 36.90
CA ALA A 193 -9.07 -22.28 35.62
C ALA A 193 -9.56 -20.84 35.36
N LEU A 194 -10.08 -20.14 36.38
CA LEU A 194 -10.47 -18.74 36.26
C LEU A 194 -9.27 -17.81 36.04
N GLU A 195 -8.14 -18.08 36.68
CA GLU A 195 -6.91 -17.28 36.52
C GLU A 195 -6.38 -17.31 35.07
N GLN A 196 -6.63 -18.40 34.31
CA GLN A 196 -6.32 -18.44 32.87
C GLN A 196 -7.21 -17.51 32.04
N LEU A 197 -8.47 -17.33 32.44
CA LEU A 197 -9.42 -16.43 31.77
C LEU A 197 -9.30 -14.98 32.27
N ALA A 198 -8.69 -14.77 33.43
CA ALA A 198 -8.68 -13.48 34.11
C ALA A 198 -8.07 -12.38 33.23
N TRP A 199 -6.96 -12.61 32.52
CA TRP A 199 -6.31 -11.63 31.63
C TRP A 199 -6.44 -11.95 30.14
N GLY A 200 -6.95 -13.15 29.81
CA GLY A 200 -7.17 -13.62 28.45
C GLY A 200 -8.52 -13.18 27.89
N PRO A 201 -8.97 -13.77 26.77
CA PRO A 201 -10.37 -13.63 26.38
C PRO A 201 -11.24 -14.18 27.53
N PRO A 202 -12.29 -13.47 27.96
CA PRO A 202 -13.09 -13.86 29.13
C PRO A 202 -14.03 -15.03 28.81
N VAL A 203 -13.79 -15.79 27.74
CA VAL A 203 -14.63 -16.85 27.22
C VAL A 203 -13.86 -18.17 27.14
N GLY A 204 -14.51 -19.26 27.52
CA GLY A 204 -13.98 -20.62 27.41
C GLY A 204 -14.98 -21.53 26.71
N ARG A 205 -14.49 -22.58 26.03
CA ARG A 205 -15.35 -23.60 25.40
C ARG A 205 -15.48 -24.83 26.27
N VAL A 206 -16.71 -25.24 26.54
CA VAL A 206 -17.04 -26.40 27.40
C VAL A 206 -18.30 -27.07 26.85
N ALA A 207 -18.30 -28.39 26.71
CA ALA A 207 -19.50 -29.12 26.28
C ALA A 207 -20.60 -29.05 27.36
N GLU A 208 -21.87 -28.99 26.92
CA GLU A 208 -23.05 -28.95 27.80
C GLU A 208 -23.04 -27.78 28.81
N ALA A 209 -22.52 -26.62 28.43
CA ALA A 209 -22.35 -25.49 29.35
C ALA A 209 -23.66 -25.02 30.00
N ARG A 210 -24.81 -25.10 29.31
CA ARG A 210 -26.13 -24.74 29.84
C ARG A 210 -26.79 -25.79 30.74
N ARG A 211 -26.17 -26.96 30.91
CA ARG A 211 -26.69 -27.97 31.84
C ARG A 211 -26.79 -27.37 33.24
N ALA A 212 -27.95 -27.51 33.88
CA ALA A 212 -28.13 -27.04 35.25
C ALA A 212 -27.28 -27.90 36.21
N VAL A 213 -26.29 -27.28 36.86
CA VAL A 213 -25.38 -27.91 37.81
C VAL A 213 -25.61 -27.29 39.18
N ARG A 214 -25.79 -28.14 40.21
CA ARG A 214 -25.96 -27.73 41.60
C ARG A 214 -24.64 -27.90 42.35
N ALA A 215 -24.41 -27.09 43.38
CA ALA A 215 -23.18 -27.14 44.17
C ALA A 215 -22.93 -28.52 44.81
N ALA A 216 -24.01 -29.24 45.14
CA ALA A 216 -23.96 -30.59 45.73
C ALA A 216 -23.64 -31.70 44.72
N THR A 217 -23.87 -31.48 43.41
CA THR A 217 -23.68 -32.49 42.36
C THR A 217 -22.50 -32.19 41.42
N ALA A 218 -21.86 -31.03 41.58
CA ALA A 218 -20.66 -30.66 40.83
C ALA A 218 -19.50 -31.62 41.11
N GLN A 219 -18.87 -32.12 40.05
CA GLN A 219 -17.71 -33.04 40.12
C GLN A 219 -16.46 -32.43 39.47
N THR A 220 -16.63 -31.63 38.43
CA THR A 220 -15.51 -31.01 37.70
C THR A 220 -15.24 -29.57 38.16
N PRO A 221 -14.01 -29.04 38.00
CA PRO A 221 -13.71 -27.66 38.35
C PRO A 221 -14.65 -26.65 37.69
N ILE A 222 -15.03 -26.86 36.43
CA ILE A 222 -15.96 -25.97 35.71
C ILE A 222 -17.38 -26.09 36.25
N GLU A 223 -17.85 -27.30 36.59
CA GLU A 223 -19.14 -27.50 37.24
C GLU A 223 -19.22 -26.77 38.60
N HIS A 224 -18.15 -26.78 39.39
CA HIS A 224 -18.08 -26.03 40.65
C HIS A 224 -18.21 -24.51 40.45
N LEU A 225 -17.66 -23.98 39.34
CA LEU A 225 -17.77 -22.57 38.96
C LEU A 225 -19.18 -22.21 38.47
N LEU A 226 -19.76 -23.03 37.60
CA LEU A 226 -21.11 -22.84 37.06
C LEU A 226 -22.20 -22.94 38.14
N ALA A 227 -22.02 -23.81 39.13
CA ALA A 227 -22.93 -23.96 40.26
C ALA A 227 -23.00 -22.73 41.18
N ARG A 228 -21.95 -21.88 41.16
CA ARG A 228 -21.82 -20.70 42.03
C ARG A 228 -21.92 -19.38 41.27
N GLY A 229 -22.18 -19.42 39.96
CA GLY A 229 -22.24 -18.24 39.10
C GLY A 229 -20.88 -17.56 38.88
N LEU A 230 -19.77 -18.20 39.27
CA LEU A 230 -18.41 -17.70 39.06
C LEU A 230 -17.99 -17.78 37.58
N LEU A 231 -18.63 -18.67 36.83
CA LEU A 231 -18.72 -18.66 35.37
C LEU A 231 -20.19 -18.67 34.97
N ALA A 232 -20.51 -17.99 33.87
CA ALA A 232 -21.84 -18.02 33.29
C ALA A 232 -21.80 -18.68 31.90
N ALA A 233 -22.60 -19.72 31.69
CA ALA A 233 -22.89 -20.26 30.37
C ALA A 233 -23.65 -19.23 29.52
N THR A 234 -23.12 -18.87 28.35
CA THR A 234 -23.77 -17.96 27.38
C THR A 234 -24.50 -18.75 26.29
N ASP A 235 -23.97 -19.90 25.90
CA ASP A 235 -24.58 -20.87 24.97
C ASP A 235 -24.24 -22.30 25.42
N ASP A 236 -24.66 -23.32 24.66
CA ASP A 236 -24.46 -24.74 25.02
C ASP A 236 -22.99 -25.18 25.03
N HIS A 237 -22.09 -24.36 24.48
CA HIS A 237 -20.68 -24.68 24.30
C HIS A 237 -19.72 -23.62 24.86
N THR A 238 -20.24 -22.54 25.42
CA THR A 238 -19.46 -21.37 25.81
C THR A 238 -19.79 -20.93 27.22
N VAL A 239 -18.74 -20.76 28.02
CA VAL A 239 -18.78 -20.12 29.34
C VAL A 239 -18.05 -18.80 29.28
N THR A 240 -18.56 -17.81 30.01
CA THR A 240 -18.00 -16.47 30.10
C THR A 240 -17.73 -16.13 31.56
N LEU A 241 -16.56 -15.54 31.82
CA LEU A 241 -16.16 -15.00 33.12
C LEU A 241 -16.86 -13.66 33.36
N PRO A 242 -17.74 -13.54 34.36
CA PRO A 242 -18.36 -12.27 34.70
C PRO A 242 -17.32 -11.22 35.09
N ARG A 243 -17.59 -9.96 34.73
CA ARG A 243 -16.69 -8.82 34.95
C ARG A 243 -16.24 -8.69 36.41
N GLU A 244 -17.17 -8.82 37.34
CA GLU A 244 -16.96 -8.62 38.78
C GLU A 244 -15.96 -9.64 39.32
N VAL A 245 -16.13 -10.90 38.93
CA VAL A 245 -15.20 -12.00 39.28
C VAL A 245 -13.82 -11.77 38.66
N ALA A 246 -13.77 -11.35 37.38
CA ALA A 246 -12.50 -11.01 36.75
C ALA A 246 -11.77 -9.87 37.47
N LEU A 247 -12.47 -8.78 37.83
CA LEU A 247 -11.88 -7.66 38.56
C LEU A 247 -11.37 -8.08 39.94
N TYR A 248 -12.11 -8.93 40.65
CA TYR A 248 -11.65 -9.49 41.92
C TYR A 248 -10.33 -10.28 41.75
N LEU A 249 -10.26 -11.17 40.75
CA LEU A 249 -9.06 -11.94 40.45
C LEU A 249 -7.86 -11.07 40.01
N ARG A 250 -8.14 -9.91 39.41
CA ARG A 250 -7.12 -8.92 38.99
C ARG A 250 -6.69 -7.98 40.12
N GLY A 251 -7.33 -8.04 41.29
CA GLY A 251 -7.12 -7.13 42.42
C GLY A 251 -7.63 -5.71 42.14
N GLY A 252 -8.75 -5.58 41.42
CA GLY A 252 -9.36 -4.31 41.02
C GLY A 252 -8.71 -3.65 39.80
N ARG A 253 -7.63 -4.22 39.25
CA ARG A 253 -6.91 -3.61 38.11
C ARG A 253 -7.58 -3.93 36.77
N LEU A 254 -7.72 -2.91 35.93
CA LEU A 254 -8.19 -3.06 34.55
C LEU A 254 -7.11 -3.63 33.63
N PHE A 255 -5.86 -3.21 33.81
CA PHE A 255 -4.71 -3.58 32.97
C PHE A 255 -3.53 -4.10 33.82
N ARG A 256 -2.67 -4.94 33.23
CA ARG A 256 -1.51 -5.55 33.91
C ARG A 256 -0.17 -4.94 33.48
N ASP A 257 0.03 -4.81 32.17
CA ASP A 257 1.31 -4.42 31.55
C ASP A 257 1.06 -3.31 30.51
N LEU A 258 0.43 -2.20 30.95
CA LEU A 258 0.07 -1.07 30.09
C LEU A 258 0.90 0.16 30.47
N THR A 259 1.59 0.71 29.47
CA THR A 259 2.31 1.98 29.60
C THR A 259 1.56 3.10 28.87
N ALA A 260 1.57 4.29 29.46
CA ALA A 260 0.99 5.51 28.90
C ALA A 260 1.78 6.03 27.71
N ARG A 261 3.08 5.73 27.70
CA ARG A 261 4.03 6.11 26.66
C ARG A 261 4.51 4.88 25.91
N PRO A 262 4.90 5.04 24.64
CA PRO A 262 5.48 3.94 23.89
C PRO A 262 6.74 3.41 24.58
N PRO A 263 7.05 2.10 24.43
CA PRO A 263 8.27 1.52 24.98
C PRO A 263 9.51 2.32 24.56
N ALA A 264 10.38 2.60 25.54
CA ALA A 264 11.63 3.30 25.27
C ALA A 264 12.51 2.44 24.34
N THR A 265 12.98 3.04 23.27
CA THR A 265 13.91 2.40 22.34
C THR A 265 15.34 2.74 22.73
N ARG A 266 16.23 1.76 22.61
CA ARG A 266 17.66 1.93 22.83
C ARG A 266 18.39 1.53 21.57
N ALA A 267 18.84 2.54 20.81
CA ALA A 267 19.66 2.33 19.64
C ALA A 267 20.97 1.61 20.02
N ALA A 268 21.43 0.75 19.11
CA ALA A 268 22.78 0.21 19.18
C ALA A 268 23.82 1.34 19.09
N MET A 269 25.08 1.04 19.42
CA MET A 269 26.14 2.04 19.27
C MET A 269 26.17 2.57 17.84
N PRO A 270 26.04 3.90 17.64
CA PRO A 270 25.89 4.46 16.31
C PRO A 270 27.20 4.37 15.53
N HIS A 271 27.09 3.98 14.26
CA HIS A 271 28.17 4.16 13.30
C HIS A 271 28.31 5.65 12.93
N PRO A 272 29.50 6.12 12.49
CA PRO A 272 29.65 7.49 11.99
C PRO A 272 28.66 7.77 10.86
N ALA A 273 27.96 8.92 10.91
CA ALA A 273 26.91 9.26 9.94
C ALA A 273 27.42 9.23 8.48
N GLU A 274 28.65 9.70 8.25
CA GLU A 274 29.31 9.67 6.95
C GLU A 274 29.48 8.24 6.41
N LEU A 275 29.83 7.28 7.27
CA LEU A 275 30.00 5.89 6.88
C LEU A 275 28.65 5.25 6.52
N VAL A 276 27.60 5.54 7.28
CA VAL A 276 26.22 5.09 7.00
C VAL A 276 25.78 5.65 5.65
N ALA A 277 25.93 6.95 5.43
CA ALA A 277 25.54 7.63 4.20
C ALA A 277 26.25 7.04 2.96
N ARG A 278 27.59 6.95 3.00
CA ARG A 278 28.38 6.40 1.88
C ARG A 278 28.06 4.93 1.58
N THR A 279 27.84 4.12 2.63
CA THR A 279 27.51 2.69 2.46
C THR A 279 26.14 2.53 1.82
N ALA A 280 25.12 3.24 2.34
CA ALA A 280 23.77 3.22 1.79
C ALA A 280 23.72 3.76 0.36
N ALA A 281 24.46 4.83 0.06
CA ALA A 281 24.57 5.39 -1.29
C ALA A 281 25.23 4.40 -2.29
N GLY A 282 26.24 3.65 -1.85
CA GLY A 282 26.84 2.56 -2.63
C GLY A 282 25.85 1.42 -2.93
N GLN A 283 25.01 1.05 -1.96
CA GLN A 283 23.96 0.05 -2.18
C GLN A 283 22.87 0.57 -3.14
N ALA A 284 22.47 1.83 -3.02
CA ALA A 284 21.55 2.49 -3.95
C ALA A 284 22.02 2.37 -5.41
N LEU A 285 23.30 2.68 -5.68
CA LEU A 285 23.90 2.52 -7.02
C LEU A 285 23.93 1.05 -7.49
N THR A 286 24.21 0.13 -6.57
CA THR A 286 24.23 -1.30 -6.87
C THR A 286 22.85 -1.78 -7.33
N VAL A 287 21.78 -1.34 -6.66
CA VAL A 287 20.40 -1.70 -7.04
C VAL A 287 20.00 -1.13 -8.39
N VAL A 288 20.38 0.12 -8.70
CA VAL A 288 20.15 0.71 -10.03
C VAL A 288 20.81 -0.12 -11.12
N ARG A 289 22.09 -0.49 -10.93
CA ARG A 289 22.83 -1.34 -11.88
C ARG A 289 22.17 -2.71 -12.06
N LEU A 290 21.89 -3.41 -10.96
CA LEU A 290 21.28 -4.76 -11.03
C LEU A 290 19.90 -4.75 -11.70
N THR A 291 19.12 -3.69 -11.50
CA THR A 291 17.82 -3.54 -12.16
C THR A 291 17.97 -3.29 -13.66
N GLU A 292 18.94 -2.48 -14.07
CA GLU A 292 19.26 -2.29 -15.49
C GLU A 292 19.70 -3.59 -16.16
N ASP A 293 20.68 -4.28 -15.57
CA ASP A 293 21.21 -5.55 -16.09
C ASP A 293 20.12 -6.62 -16.25
N LEU A 294 19.18 -6.69 -15.29
CA LEU A 294 18.03 -7.59 -15.35
C LEU A 294 17.13 -7.29 -16.55
N LEU A 295 16.73 -6.03 -16.69
CA LEU A 295 15.75 -5.61 -17.70
C LEU A 295 16.36 -5.62 -19.11
N GLU A 296 17.64 -5.28 -19.28
CA GLU A 296 18.32 -5.45 -20.57
C GLU A 296 18.33 -6.91 -21.02
N ARG A 297 18.61 -7.84 -20.10
CA ARG A 297 18.60 -9.28 -20.40
C ARG A 297 17.21 -9.78 -20.78
N TRP A 298 16.17 -9.35 -20.07
CA TRP A 298 14.79 -9.76 -20.36
C TRP A 298 14.24 -9.11 -21.62
N GLY A 299 14.75 -7.94 -22.04
CA GLY A 299 14.43 -7.36 -23.34
C GLY A 299 14.95 -8.19 -24.53
N LEU A 300 15.95 -9.04 -24.32
CA LEU A 300 16.51 -9.95 -25.32
C LEU A 300 15.98 -11.37 -25.19
N ARG A 301 15.79 -11.84 -23.95
CA ARG A 301 15.33 -13.19 -23.61
C ARG A 301 14.27 -13.11 -22.52
N PRO A 302 13.03 -12.77 -22.88
CA PRO A 302 11.98 -12.58 -21.89
C PRO A 302 11.55 -13.93 -21.28
N PRO A 303 11.32 -13.99 -19.96
CA PRO A 303 10.75 -15.18 -19.35
C PRO A 303 9.24 -15.27 -19.60
N ALA A 304 8.73 -16.50 -19.68
CA ALA A 304 7.32 -16.76 -19.88
C ALA A 304 6.50 -16.47 -18.61
N VAL A 305 5.24 -16.06 -18.79
CA VAL A 305 4.27 -15.92 -17.71
C VAL A 305 3.64 -17.29 -17.45
N LEU A 306 3.59 -17.69 -16.18
CA LEU A 306 2.92 -18.94 -15.80
C LEU A 306 1.41 -18.88 -16.08
N ARG A 307 0.77 -20.04 -16.30
CA ARG A 307 -0.70 -20.14 -16.43
C ARG A 307 -1.45 -19.59 -15.21
N SER A 308 -0.87 -19.72 -14.02
CA SER A 308 -1.40 -19.16 -12.78
C SER A 308 -1.20 -17.64 -12.66
N GLY A 309 -0.50 -17.01 -13.61
CA GLY A 309 0.13 -15.71 -13.43
C GLY A 309 1.48 -15.83 -12.71
N GLY A 310 2.30 -14.78 -12.85
CA GLY A 310 3.61 -14.70 -12.23
C GLY A 310 4.76 -15.31 -13.03
N LEU A 311 5.93 -15.35 -12.39
CA LEU A 311 7.21 -15.81 -12.91
C LEU A 311 7.51 -17.24 -12.42
N GLY A 312 8.06 -18.10 -13.29
CA GLY A 312 8.50 -19.44 -12.91
C GLY A 312 9.64 -19.43 -11.90
N VAL A 313 9.67 -20.39 -10.97
CA VAL A 313 10.79 -20.60 -10.02
C VAL A 313 12.13 -20.77 -10.74
N ARG A 314 12.13 -21.45 -11.90
CA ARG A 314 13.32 -21.63 -12.73
C ARG A 314 13.82 -20.31 -13.31
N ASP A 315 12.91 -19.45 -13.76
CA ASP A 315 13.25 -18.14 -14.33
C ASP A 315 13.73 -17.18 -13.25
N LEU A 316 13.14 -17.22 -12.05
CA LEU A 316 13.63 -16.49 -10.88
C LEU A 316 15.06 -16.91 -10.51
N ARG A 317 15.32 -18.23 -10.45
CA ARG A 317 16.65 -18.75 -10.17
C ARG A 317 17.67 -18.38 -11.26
N ALA A 318 17.26 -18.46 -12.53
CA ALA A 318 18.10 -18.01 -13.64
C ALA A 318 18.41 -16.51 -13.57
N ALA A 319 17.46 -15.67 -13.14
CA ALA A 319 17.69 -14.25 -12.90
C ALA A 319 18.66 -14.02 -11.74
N ALA A 320 18.53 -14.76 -10.64
CA ALA A 320 19.44 -14.68 -9.50
C ALA A 320 20.88 -15.09 -9.86
N GLU A 321 21.05 -16.22 -10.56
CA GLU A 321 22.35 -16.69 -11.08
C GLU A 321 22.95 -15.70 -12.09
N ALA A 322 22.12 -15.10 -12.95
CA ALA A 322 22.53 -14.10 -13.93
C ALA A 322 23.07 -12.80 -13.31
N LEU A 323 22.48 -12.38 -12.19
CA LEU A 323 22.82 -11.16 -11.45
C LEU A 323 23.88 -11.38 -10.36
N ASP A 324 24.26 -12.63 -10.08
CA ASP A 324 25.12 -13.04 -8.97
C ASP A 324 24.60 -12.58 -7.59
N VAL A 325 23.31 -12.83 -7.34
CA VAL A 325 22.62 -12.48 -6.09
C VAL A 325 21.80 -13.66 -5.56
N ALA A 326 21.39 -13.60 -4.29
CA ALA A 326 20.46 -14.58 -3.74
C ALA A 326 19.05 -14.45 -4.35
N GLU A 327 18.30 -15.56 -4.41
CA GLU A 327 16.95 -15.59 -5.02
C GLU A 327 15.99 -14.54 -4.42
N TRP A 328 16.08 -14.27 -3.12
CA TRP A 328 15.24 -13.26 -2.46
C TRP A 328 15.58 -11.83 -2.90
N GLN A 329 16.84 -11.55 -3.24
CA GLN A 329 17.28 -10.25 -3.76
C GLN A 329 16.78 -10.06 -5.20
N ALA A 330 16.90 -11.11 -6.04
CA ALA A 330 16.33 -11.10 -7.38
C ALA A 330 14.80 -10.90 -7.34
N ALA A 331 14.10 -11.58 -6.44
CA ALA A 331 12.67 -11.39 -6.24
C ALA A 331 12.33 -9.94 -5.85
N LEU A 332 13.09 -9.33 -4.94
CA LEU A 332 12.90 -7.92 -4.56
C LEU A 332 13.07 -6.98 -5.75
N LEU A 333 14.14 -7.15 -6.54
CA LEU A 333 14.42 -6.32 -7.72
C LEU A 333 13.32 -6.46 -8.77
N ILE A 334 12.86 -7.68 -9.04
CA ILE A 334 11.79 -7.99 -10.00
C ILE A 334 10.47 -7.34 -9.56
N GLU A 335 10.08 -7.53 -8.30
CA GLU A 335 8.82 -6.97 -7.77
C GLU A 335 8.85 -5.44 -7.71
N THR A 336 10.02 -4.86 -7.42
CA THR A 336 10.23 -3.40 -7.39
C THR A 336 10.20 -2.82 -8.80
N ALA A 337 10.88 -3.43 -9.77
CA ALA A 337 10.87 -3.01 -11.18
C ALA A 337 9.45 -3.08 -11.78
N HIS A 338 8.68 -4.10 -11.42
CA HIS A 338 7.28 -4.19 -11.80
C HIS A 338 6.43 -3.08 -11.16
N SER A 339 6.61 -2.83 -9.87
CA SER A 339 5.91 -1.76 -9.14
C SER A 339 6.28 -0.36 -9.64
N ALA A 340 7.50 -0.19 -10.16
CA ALA A 340 7.97 1.05 -10.80
C ALA A 340 7.48 1.20 -12.25
N GLY A 341 6.74 0.22 -12.79
CA GLY A 341 6.26 0.25 -14.17
C GLY A 341 7.34 0.01 -15.23
N LEU A 342 8.55 -0.41 -14.83
CA LEU A 342 9.67 -0.72 -15.75
C LEU A 342 9.53 -2.10 -16.39
N LEU A 343 8.74 -2.97 -15.77
CA LEU A 343 8.51 -4.36 -16.17
C LEU A 343 7.00 -4.65 -16.23
N ALA A 344 6.53 -5.22 -17.35
CA ALA A 344 5.13 -5.58 -17.52
C ALA A 344 4.97 -6.87 -18.32
N ARG A 345 3.76 -7.43 -18.31
CA ARG A 345 3.36 -8.54 -19.16
C ARG A 345 3.04 -8.00 -20.56
N SER A 346 3.48 -8.72 -21.62
CA SER A 346 3.13 -8.40 -23.00
C SER A 346 1.61 -8.37 -23.20
N SER A 347 1.11 -7.30 -23.81
CA SER A 347 -0.30 -7.07 -24.13
C SER A 347 -0.73 -7.72 -25.45
N ASP A 348 0.21 -8.07 -26.34
CA ASP A 348 -0.08 -8.44 -27.72
C ASP A 348 0.53 -9.80 -28.12
N GLN A 349 -0.29 -10.63 -28.77
CA GLN A 349 -0.04 -11.97 -29.34
C GLN A 349 0.03 -13.19 -28.39
N GLY A 350 -1.02 -14.03 -28.45
CA GLY A 350 -0.92 -15.48 -28.22
C GLY A 350 -1.07 -15.97 -26.77
N VAL A 351 -1.56 -17.20 -26.64
CA VAL A 351 -1.83 -17.89 -25.36
C VAL A 351 -0.49 -18.14 -24.66
N ASP A 352 -0.33 -17.54 -23.48
CA ASP A 352 0.88 -17.46 -22.61
C ASP A 352 1.75 -16.21 -22.91
N GLY A 353 1.53 -15.15 -22.13
CA GLY A 353 2.27 -13.88 -22.28
C GLY A 353 3.71 -13.98 -21.77
N GLU A 354 4.53 -12.97 -22.07
CA GLU A 354 5.93 -12.86 -21.63
C GLU A 354 6.12 -11.65 -20.71
N TRP A 355 7.12 -11.69 -19.83
CA TRP A 355 7.54 -10.55 -19.02
C TRP A 355 8.60 -9.73 -19.77
N LEU A 356 8.28 -8.47 -20.07
CA LEU A 356 9.11 -7.60 -20.92
C LEU A 356 9.34 -6.24 -20.26
N PRO A 357 10.51 -5.62 -20.50
CA PRO A 357 10.71 -4.21 -20.19
C PRO A 357 9.69 -3.33 -20.91
N THR A 358 9.22 -2.30 -20.24
CA THR A 358 8.27 -1.33 -20.79
C THR A 358 9.01 -0.19 -21.50
N ARG A 359 8.25 0.70 -22.18
CA ARG A 359 8.82 1.96 -22.69
C ARG A 359 9.30 2.91 -21.57
N ALA A 360 8.77 2.75 -20.36
CA ALA A 360 9.23 3.54 -19.21
C ALA A 360 10.67 3.18 -18.82
N PHE A 361 11.09 1.93 -19.03
CA PHE A 361 12.48 1.51 -18.83
C PHE A 361 13.46 2.27 -19.73
N ASP A 362 13.12 2.47 -21.00
CA ASP A 362 13.98 3.20 -21.93
C ASP A 362 14.16 4.67 -21.51
N LEU A 363 13.10 5.30 -20.97
CA LEU A 363 13.16 6.65 -20.41
C LEU A 363 13.93 6.71 -19.08
N TRP A 364 13.75 5.69 -18.23
CA TRP A 364 14.43 5.58 -16.94
C TRP A 364 15.95 5.50 -17.10
N ARG A 365 16.45 4.80 -18.13
CA ARG A 365 17.89 4.70 -18.45
C ARG A 365 18.53 6.04 -18.83
N LEU A 366 17.75 7.00 -19.31
CA LEU A 366 18.25 8.32 -19.70
C LEU A 366 18.42 9.28 -18.51
N ARG A 367 17.93 8.91 -17.32
CA ARG A 367 18.01 9.73 -16.10
C ARG A 367 19.31 9.52 -15.34
N GLU A 368 19.63 10.44 -14.45
CA GLU A 368 20.78 10.30 -13.55
C GLU A 368 20.55 9.18 -12.52
N ASN A 369 21.63 8.61 -11.98
CA ASN A 369 21.54 7.47 -11.05
C ASN A 369 20.70 7.79 -9.80
N ALA A 370 20.75 9.03 -9.32
CA ALA A 370 19.98 9.45 -8.15
C ALA A 370 18.46 9.48 -8.43
N ASP A 371 18.05 9.98 -9.59
CA ASP A 371 16.65 9.95 -10.04
C ASP A 371 16.18 8.50 -10.28
N ARG A 372 17.03 7.71 -10.93
CA ARG A 372 16.77 6.30 -11.18
C ARG A 372 16.52 5.52 -9.89
N TRP A 373 17.31 5.79 -8.86
CA TRP A 373 17.14 5.21 -7.54
C TRP A 373 15.87 5.71 -6.83
N SER A 374 15.60 7.02 -6.86
CA SER A 374 14.45 7.60 -6.14
C SER A 374 13.12 7.02 -6.63
N GLU A 375 12.99 6.73 -7.93
CA GLU A 375 11.85 6.02 -8.51
C GLU A 375 11.71 4.59 -7.97
N LEU A 376 12.80 3.82 -7.92
CA LEU A 376 12.78 2.44 -7.40
C LEU A 376 12.45 2.41 -5.90
N ALA A 377 13.08 3.28 -5.11
CA ALA A 377 12.86 3.39 -3.68
C ALA A 377 11.41 3.79 -3.36
N ALA A 378 10.87 4.76 -4.10
CA ALA A 378 9.48 5.16 -3.97
C ALA A 378 8.52 4.04 -4.39
N ALA A 379 8.79 3.35 -5.51
CA ALA A 379 7.97 2.23 -5.97
C ALA A 379 7.90 1.11 -4.91
N TRP A 380 9.02 0.72 -4.32
CA TRP A 380 9.03 -0.28 -3.23
C TRP A 380 8.28 0.19 -1.99
N LEU A 381 8.46 1.45 -1.57
CA LEU A 381 7.80 2.00 -0.38
C LEU A 381 6.27 2.03 -0.53
N HIS A 382 5.77 2.24 -1.74
CA HIS A 382 4.34 2.32 -2.05
C HIS A 382 3.72 1.00 -2.51
N SER A 383 4.53 0.01 -2.88
CA SER A 383 4.06 -1.26 -3.43
C SER A 383 3.32 -2.09 -2.39
N ASP A 384 2.17 -2.64 -2.74
CA ASP A 384 1.48 -3.64 -1.93
C ASP A 384 2.11 -5.04 -2.04
N ARG A 385 3.12 -5.21 -2.89
CA ARG A 385 3.75 -6.50 -3.17
C ARG A 385 4.85 -6.80 -2.16
N VAL A 386 4.86 -8.01 -1.62
CA VAL A 386 5.77 -8.44 -0.56
C VAL A 386 6.74 -9.48 -1.12
N ALA A 387 7.91 -9.03 -1.56
CA ALA A 387 8.94 -9.89 -2.14
C ALA A 387 9.39 -11.00 -1.17
N GLY A 388 9.39 -10.74 0.14
CA GLY A 388 9.73 -11.75 1.13
C GLY A 388 8.82 -12.98 1.20
N LEU A 389 7.62 -12.95 0.61
CA LEU A 389 6.76 -14.14 0.48
C LEU A 389 7.16 -15.04 -0.69
N VAL A 390 7.94 -14.54 -1.65
CA VAL A 390 8.33 -15.31 -2.84
C VAL A 390 9.20 -16.50 -2.42
N GLY A 391 8.86 -17.68 -2.95
CA GLY A 391 9.53 -18.94 -2.62
C GLY A 391 8.94 -19.65 -1.39
N GLU A 392 8.08 -19.00 -0.61
CA GLU A 392 7.35 -19.66 0.48
C GLU A 392 6.14 -20.45 0.00
N ARG A 393 5.45 -21.13 0.93
CA ARG A 393 4.24 -21.89 0.66
C ARG A 393 3.00 -21.18 1.17
N ASP A 394 1.96 -21.15 0.34
CA ASP A 394 0.65 -20.62 0.70
C ASP A 394 -0.14 -21.58 1.61
N GLU A 395 -1.36 -21.19 1.99
CA GLU A 395 -2.26 -22.02 2.82
C GLU A 395 -2.69 -23.33 2.14
N ARG A 396 -2.49 -23.45 0.82
CA ARG A 396 -2.78 -24.63 0.00
C ARG A 396 -1.53 -25.44 -0.32
N ASP A 397 -0.42 -25.18 0.39
CA ASP A 397 0.88 -25.83 0.23
C ASP A 397 1.52 -25.62 -1.17
N ARG A 398 1.17 -24.53 -1.86
CA ARG A 398 1.73 -24.15 -3.17
C ARG A 398 2.81 -23.09 -3.02
N VAL A 399 3.84 -23.17 -3.86
CA VAL A 399 4.92 -22.17 -3.88
C VAL A 399 4.38 -20.83 -4.39
N ILE A 400 4.69 -19.77 -3.65
CA ILE A 400 4.37 -18.38 -3.97
C ILE A 400 5.40 -17.88 -4.98
N ASN A 401 4.94 -17.49 -6.17
CA ASN A 401 5.78 -17.03 -7.27
C ASN A 401 5.89 -15.49 -7.29
N ALA A 402 7.04 -14.97 -7.74
CA ALA A 402 7.20 -13.55 -8.03
C ALA A 402 6.23 -13.11 -9.13
N LEU A 403 5.81 -11.84 -9.12
CA LEU A 403 4.84 -11.26 -10.07
C LEU A 403 3.45 -11.94 -10.08
N GLY A 404 3.19 -12.86 -9.13
CA GLY A 404 1.89 -13.50 -8.92
C GLY A 404 0.90 -12.61 -8.16
N ALA A 405 -0.31 -13.08 -7.91
CA ALA A 405 -1.28 -12.36 -7.08
C ALA A 405 -1.04 -12.62 -5.58
N GLU A 406 -0.42 -13.75 -5.26
CA GLU A 406 -0.21 -14.27 -3.91
C GLU A 406 0.71 -13.41 -3.03
N PRO A 407 1.75 -12.71 -3.54
CA PRO A 407 2.57 -11.79 -2.74
C PRO A 407 1.89 -10.46 -2.36
N VAL A 408 0.67 -10.17 -2.84
CA VAL A 408 0.02 -8.88 -2.64
C VAL A 408 -0.58 -8.77 -1.23
N ARG A 409 -0.16 -7.77 -0.45
CA ARG A 409 -0.67 -7.43 0.88
C ARG A 409 -0.97 -5.92 0.93
N PRO A 410 -2.25 -5.52 0.91
CA PRO A 410 -2.63 -4.10 0.90
C PRO A 410 -2.09 -3.27 2.07
N ALA A 411 -1.76 -3.92 3.20
CA ALA A 411 -1.23 -3.28 4.39
C ALA A 411 0.31 -3.11 4.39
N ALA A 412 1.02 -3.67 3.40
CA ALA A 412 2.48 -3.64 3.34
C ALA A 412 3.06 -2.21 3.24
N PRO A 413 2.52 -1.29 2.41
CA PRO A 413 3.07 0.07 2.31
C PRO A 413 3.02 0.83 3.64
N GLN A 414 1.90 0.73 4.36
CA GLN A 414 1.75 1.42 5.65
C GLN A 414 2.68 0.83 6.70
N LEU A 415 2.87 -0.50 6.71
CA LEU A 415 3.78 -1.16 7.64
C LEU A 415 5.23 -0.82 7.36
N ARG A 416 5.66 -0.80 6.08
CA ARG A 416 7.03 -0.40 5.71
C ARG A 416 7.35 1.00 6.21
N ARG A 417 6.45 1.95 5.96
CA ARG A 417 6.57 3.32 6.47
C ARG A 417 6.65 3.37 7.99
N ALA A 418 5.79 2.64 8.69
CA ALA A 418 5.79 2.61 10.14
C ALA A 418 7.12 2.09 10.71
N VAL A 419 7.66 1.00 10.13
CA VAL A 419 8.97 0.44 10.51
C VAL A 419 10.09 1.47 10.29
N LEU A 420 10.13 2.11 9.12
CA LEU A 420 11.17 3.08 8.81
C LEU A 420 11.04 4.37 9.63
N ALA A 421 9.81 4.81 9.93
CA ALA A 421 9.56 5.95 10.81
C ALA A 421 10.08 5.70 12.24
N VAL A 422 9.89 4.48 12.77
CA VAL A 422 10.45 4.09 14.07
C VAL A 422 11.98 4.18 14.07
N LEU A 423 12.65 3.75 13.00
CA LEU A 423 14.10 3.88 12.86
C LEU A 423 14.56 5.34 12.78
N VAL A 424 13.85 6.17 12.00
CA VAL A 424 14.14 7.61 11.89
C VAL A 424 14.00 8.32 13.23
N GLN A 425 12.92 8.04 13.97
CA GLN A 425 12.68 8.62 15.29
C GLN A 425 13.73 8.18 16.32
N ALA A 426 14.20 6.94 16.23
CA ALA A 426 15.25 6.42 17.12
C ALA A 426 16.64 7.00 16.81
N GLY A 427 16.86 7.53 15.61
CA GLY A 427 18.12 8.14 15.19
C GLY A 427 19.28 7.15 15.04
N GLY A 428 19.01 5.85 14.98
CA GLY A 428 20.03 4.81 14.92
C GLY A 428 19.45 3.41 14.78
N ALA A 429 20.33 2.41 14.73
CA ALA A 429 19.93 1.03 14.53
C ALA A 429 19.18 0.46 15.74
N LEU A 430 18.05 -0.20 15.47
CA LEU A 430 17.23 -0.87 16.48
C LEU A 430 17.13 -2.37 16.21
N PRO A 431 17.18 -3.22 17.25
CA PRO A 431 16.80 -4.61 17.14
C PRO A 431 15.34 -4.76 16.68
N ALA A 432 15.05 -5.76 15.85
CA ALA A 432 13.71 -6.00 15.32
C ALA A 432 12.65 -6.18 16.43
N GLU A 433 13.01 -6.76 17.57
CA GLU A 433 12.14 -6.92 18.73
C GLU A 433 11.63 -5.57 19.26
N GLN A 434 12.52 -4.59 19.44
CA GLN A 434 12.12 -3.25 19.91
C GLN A 434 11.20 -2.54 18.91
N ILE A 435 11.39 -2.77 17.61
CA ILE A 435 10.52 -2.23 16.56
C ILE A 435 9.14 -2.88 16.63
N ARG A 436 9.07 -4.20 16.81
CA ARG A 436 7.79 -4.92 16.94
C ARG A 436 7.03 -4.47 18.18
N ASP A 437 7.71 -4.30 19.32
CA ASP A 437 7.13 -3.81 20.57
C ASP A 437 6.60 -2.39 20.41
N ARG A 438 7.40 -1.50 19.81
CA ARG A 438 7.01 -0.13 19.51
C ARG A 438 5.75 -0.10 18.64
N LEU A 439 5.75 -0.83 17.52
CA LEU A 439 4.60 -0.90 16.64
C LEU A 439 3.40 -1.60 17.30
N ALA A 440 3.61 -2.53 18.25
CA ALA A 440 2.52 -3.24 18.94
C ALA A 440 1.85 -2.36 19.99
N TRP A 441 2.56 -1.33 20.46
CA TRP A 441 2.02 -0.23 21.23
C TRP A 441 1.32 0.80 20.32
N GLU A 442 1.91 1.21 19.20
CA GLU A 442 1.33 2.24 18.31
C GLU A 442 0.11 1.73 17.52
N GLN A 443 0.08 0.45 17.14
CA GLN A 443 -0.98 -0.15 16.32
C GLN A 443 -1.46 -1.46 16.97
N PRO A 444 -2.05 -1.40 18.18
CA PRO A 444 -2.36 -2.56 19.02
C PRO A 444 -3.33 -3.55 18.37
N ARG A 445 -4.19 -3.10 17.44
CA ARG A 445 -5.15 -3.95 16.73
C ARG A 445 -4.56 -4.65 15.51
N ARG A 446 -3.39 -4.20 15.03
CA ARG A 446 -2.68 -4.79 13.89
C ARG A 446 -1.59 -5.71 14.41
N ARG A 447 -1.94 -6.97 14.70
CA ARG A 447 -1.01 -8.00 15.22
C ARG A 447 -1.06 -9.26 14.37
N GLY A 448 -0.01 -10.07 14.46
CA GLY A 448 0.04 -11.41 13.88
C GLY A 448 1.41 -11.77 13.31
N ALA A 449 1.64 -13.07 13.11
CA ALA A 449 2.93 -13.60 12.64
C ALA A 449 3.38 -13.00 11.30
N LEU A 450 2.44 -12.72 10.39
CA LEU A 450 2.75 -12.10 9.09
C LEU A 450 3.30 -10.68 9.26
N ARG A 451 2.77 -9.90 10.21
CA ARG A 451 3.26 -8.54 10.48
C ARG A 451 4.70 -8.59 10.98
N ASP A 452 5.01 -9.49 11.90
CA ASP A 452 6.35 -9.59 12.48
C ASP A 452 7.38 -9.98 11.41
N ARG A 453 7.00 -10.89 10.50
CA ARG A 453 7.82 -11.21 9.33
C ARG A 453 7.98 -10.05 8.35
N LEU A 454 6.92 -9.27 8.12
CA LEU A 454 6.99 -8.06 7.31
C LEU A 454 7.93 -7.00 7.91
N VAL A 455 8.02 -6.90 9.24
CA VAL A 455 9.03 -6.05 9.89
C VAL A 455 10.43 -6.53 9.51
N ASP A 456 10.73 -7.81 9.69
CA ASP A 456 12.05 -8.37 9.38
C ASP A 456 12.42 -8.19 7.89
N TRP A 457 11.45 -8.40 7.00
CA TRP A 457 11.65 -8.19 5.57
C TRP A 457 11.85 -6.72 5.21
N THR A 458 11.09 -5.82 5.83
CA THR A 458 11.27 -4.38 5.60
C THR A 458 12.68 -3.94 5.96
N LEU A 459 13.22 -4.42 7.09
CA LEU A 459 14.57 -4.06 7.55
C LEU A 459 15.65 -4.52 6.57
N ARG A 460 15.62 -5.80 6.16
CA ARG A 460 16.61 -6.33 5.20
C ARG A 460 16.47 -5.74 3.80
N GLU A 461 15.24 -5.48 3.34
CA GLU A 461 14.96 -4.93 2.01
C GLU A 461 15.38 -3.45 1.95
N ALA A 462 15.10 -2.67 3.00
CA ALA A 462 15.53 -1.28 3.10
C ALA A 462 17.06 -1.14 3.06
N GLU A 463 17.80 -2.07 3.68
CA GLU A 463 19.26 -2.06 3.64
C GLU A 463 19.79 -2.40 2.25
N LEU A 464 19.20 -3.40 1.58
CA LEU A 464 19.57 -3.73 0.19
C LEU A 464 19.27 -2.58 -0.78
N LEU A 465 18.14 -1.91 -0.60
CA LEU A 465 17.72 -0.77 -1.42
C LEU A 465 18.49 0.52 -1.12
N GLY A 466 19.38 0.53 -0.12
CA GLY A 466 20.17 1.71 0.25
C GLY A 466 19.36 2.79 0.97
N LEU A 467 18.24 2.44 1.61
CA LEU A 467 17.47 3.32 2.51
C LEU A 467 18.05 3.32 3.93
N THR A 468 18.70 2.23 4.32
CA THR A 468 19.39 2.08 5.60
C THR A 468 20.79 1.49 5.36
N ALA A 469 21.69 1.65 6.34
CA ALA A 469 22.95 0.91 6.40
C ALA A 469 23.34 0.67 7.85
N PHE A 470 23.84 -0.53 8.16
CA PHE A 470 24.15 -0.96 9.53
C PHE A 470 22.93 -0.83 10.46
N GLY A 471 21.73 -1.06 9.93
CA GLY A 471 20.46 -0.87 10.61
C GLY A 471 20.03 0.57 10.89
N ALA A 472 20.84 1.59 10.55
CA ALA A 472 20.50 3.00 10.74
C ALA A 472 19.91 3.63 9.45
N PRO A 473 18.96 4.57 9.57
CA PRO A 473 18.41 5.28 8.41
C PRO A 473 19.46 6.15 7.73
N ALA A 474 19.56 6.05 6.41
CA ALA A 474 20.45 6.89 5.63
C ALA A 474 19.90 8.33 5.53
N PRO A 475 20.76 9.37 5.51
CA PRO A 475 20.29 10.76 5.45
C PRO A 475 19.42 11.05 4.23
N HIS A 476 19.79 10.53 3.06
CA HIS A 476 19.05 10.69 1.81
C HIS A 476 17.71 9.94 1.76
N ALA A 477 17.45 9.01 2.68
CA ALA A 477 16.17 8.32 2.78
C ALA A 477 15.11 9.13 3.55
N ARG A 478 15.52 10.12 4.35
CA ARG A 478 14.61 10.90 5.20
C ARG A 478 13.57 11.72 4.40
N PRO A 479 13.94 12.48 3.34
CA PRO A 479 12.96 13.21 2.54
C PRO A 479 11.88 12.29 1.94
N LEU A 480 12.25 11.08 1.53
CA LEU A 480 11.31 10.09 0.99
C LEU A 480 10.26 9.67 2.04
N LEU A 481 10.68 9.51 3.30
CA LEU A 481 9.80 9.12 4.41
C LEU A 481 8.92 10.28 4.90
N GLU A 482 9.39 11.52 4.72
CA GLU A 482 8.66 12.75 5.03
C GLU A 482 7.70 13.15 3.89
N GLY A 483 7.67 12.40 2.78
CA GLY A 483 6.77 12.64 1.65
C GLY A 483 7.24 13.72 0.68
N ALA A 484 8.53 14.06 0.69
CA ALA A 484 9.13 14.99 -0.26
C ALA A 484 8.99 14.49 -1.72
N GLY A 485 9.06 15.42 -2.67
CA GLY A 485 9.05 15.09 -4.09
C GLY A 485 10.30 14.32 -4.52
N LEU A 486 10.17 13.45 -5.52
CA LEU A 486 11.30 12.64 -6.04
C LEU A 486 12.55 13.45 -6.41
N PRO A 487 12.47 14.67 -6.97
CA PRO A 487 13.66 15.47 -7.25
C PRO A 487 14.45 15.86 -6.00
N GLU A 488 13.76 16.13 -4.88
CA GLU A 488 14.40 16.46 -3.60
C GLU A 488 15.08 15.23 -2.99
N VAL A 489 14.41 14.07 -3.09
CA VAL A 489 14.97 12.77 -2.69
C VAL A 489 16.24 12.45 -3.50
N ALA A 490 16.20 12.68 -4.81
CA ALA A 490 17.35 12.46 -5.69
C ALA A 490 18.51 13.41 -5.34
N ALA A 491 18.23 14.70 -5.11
CA ALA A 491 19.24 15.68 -4.70
C ALA A 491 19.93 15.26 -3.39
N ALA A 492 19.17 14.77 -2.40
CA ALA A 492 19.72 14.29 -1.14
C ALA A 492 20.66 13.08 -1.32
N LEU A 493 20.35 12.15 -2.23
CA LEU A 493 21.26 11.04 -2.54
C LEU A 493 22.52 11.55 -3.27
N ALA A 494 22.37 12.48 -4.22
CA ALA A 494 23.46 12.99 -5.03
C ALA A 494 24.61 13.60 -4.20
N GLU A 495 24.30 14.21 -3.04
CA GLU A 495 25.30 14.74 -2.10
C GLU A 495 26.25 13.67 -1.53
N HIS A 496 25.82 12.41 -1.51
CA HIS A 496 26.58 11.27 -0.96
C HIS A 496 27.17 10.37 -2.04
N LEU A 497 26.86 10.62 -3.32
CA LEU A 497 27.43 9.87 -4.42
C LEU A 497 28.89 10.31 -4.67
N PRO A 498 29.81 9.38 -4.97
CA PRO A 498 31.15 9.76 -5.37
C PRO A 498 31.09 10.61 -6.65
N THR A 499 31.84 11.70 -6.69
CA THR A 499 31.95 12.54 -7.89
C THR A 499 32.44 11.69 -9.06
N PRO A 500 31.71 11.63 -10.19
CA PRO A 500 32.16 10.90 -11.36
C PRO A 500 33.50 11.41 -11.85
N VAL A 501 34.42 10.49 -12.14
CA VAL A 501 35.76 10.81 -12.63
C VAL A 501 35.80 10.73 -14.15
N ALA A 502 36.44 11.72 -14.76
CA ALA A 502 36.71 11.75 -16.20
C ALA A 502 38.10 11.18 -16.54
N GLU A 503 38.87 10.77 -15.53
CA GLU A 503 40.24 10.29 -15.69
C GLU A 503 40.42 8.88 -15.10
N ILE A 504 41.22 8.06 -15.79
CA ILE A 504 41.60 6.68 -15.42
C ILE A 504 43.12 6.55 -15.36
N LEU A 505 43.61 5.62 -14.56
CA LEU A 505 45.04 5.30 -14.46
C LEU A 505 45.36 4.09 -15.33
N ILE A 506 46.08 4.31 -16.44
CA ILE A 506 46.45 3.23 -17.35
C ILE A 506 47.86 2.71 -17.02
N GLN A 507 47.96 1.40 -16.79
CA GLN A 507 49.17 0.72 -16.34
C GLN A 507 49.82 -0.10 -17.47
N ALA A 508 51.10 -0.42 -17.32
CA ALA A 508 51.90 -1.10 -18.34
C ALA A 508 51.50 -2.57 -18.58
N ASP A 509 50.73 -3.17 -17.68
CA ASP A 509 50.20 -4.53 -17.77
C ASP A 509 48.85 -4.62 -18.51
N LEU A 510 48.53 -3.57 -19.30
CA LEU A 510 47.29 -3.43 -20.07
C LEU A 510 46.04 -3.35 -19.20
N THR A 511 46.17 -2.86 -17.97
CA THR A 511 45.02 -2.55 -17.10
C THR A 511 44.77 -1.05 -17.01
N ALA A 512 43.50 -0.68 -16.79
CA ALA A 512 43.08 0.66 -16.44
C ALA A 512 42.33 0.63 -15.11
N VAL A 513 42.70 1.51 -14.19
CA VAL A 513 42.05 1.63 -12.88
C VAL A 513 41.24 2.92 -12.83
N ALA A 514 39.94 2.79 -12.62
CA ALA A 514 39.03 3.90 -12.37
C ALA A 514 38.89 4.12 -10.84
N PRO A 515 39.38 5.23 -10.28
CA PRO A 515 39.36 5.49 -8.83
C PRO A 515 37.96 5.80 -8.28
N GLY A 516 36.97 5.96 -9.16
CA GLY A 516 35.58 6.21 -8.83
C GLY A 516 34.66 5.86 -10.02
N PRO A 517 33.35 6.10 -9.91
CA PRO A 517 32.42 5.92 -11.02
C PRO A 517 32.82 6.82 -12.19
N LEU A 518 32.82 6.28 -13.41
CA LEU A 518 33.22 7.05 -14.59
C LEU A 518 32.07 7.94 -15.05
N VAL A 519 32.42 9.09 -15.66
CA VAL A 519 31.42 9.87 -16.41
C VAL A 519 30.78 9.00 -17.51
N PRO A 520 29.46 9.14 -17.80
CA PRO A 520 28.72 8.22 -18.68
C PRO A 520 29.32 8.05 -20.08
N GLU A 521 29.94 9.09 -20.61
CA GLU A 521 30.64 9.03 -21.89
C GLU A 521 31.84 8.07 -21.83
N LEU A 522 32.73 8.26 -20.86
CA LEU A 522 33.92 7.41 -20.68
C LEU A 522 33.55 5.96 -20.32
N ALA A 523 32.50 5.75 -19.52
CA ALA A 523 32.01 4.42 -19.17
C ALA A 523 31.58 3.62 -20.41
N ARG A 524 30.83 4.24 -21.33
CA ARG A 524 30.39 3.62 -22.59
C ARG A 524 31.59 3.27 -23.48
N GLU A 525 32.57 4.16 -23.57
CA GLU A 525 33.76 3.94 -24.40
C GLU A 525 34.65 2.82 -23.83
N LEU A 526 34.82 2.74 -22.50
CA LEU A 526 35.55 1.64 -21.87
C LEU A 526 34.82 0.29 -22.00
N ALA A 527 33.49 0.26 -21.92
CA ALA A 527 32.72 -0.98 -22.14
C ALA A 527 32.95 -1.56 -23.55
N LEU A 528 33.20 -0.69 -24.54
CA LEU A 528 33.50 -1.09 -25.91
C LEU A 528 34.97 -1.51 -26.11
N THR A 529 35.90 -0.97 -25.32
CA THR A 529 37.35 -1.07 -25.56
C THR A 529 38.11 -1.96 -24.58
N ALA A 530 37.52 -2.29 -23.43
CA ALA A 530 38.13 -3.09 -22.37
C ALA A 530 37.11 -4.05 -21.72
N ASP A 531 37.64 -5.05 -21.00
CA ASP A 531 36.85 -6.00 -20.22
C ASP A 531 36.97 -5.66 -18.73
N VAL A 532 35.86 -5.75 -17.98
CA VAL A 532 35.89 -5.51 -16.53
C VAL A 532 36.47 -6.72 -15.82
N GLU A 533 37.57 -6.54 -15.08
CA GLU A 533 38.23 -7.60 -14.31
C GLU A 533 37.78 -7.61 -12.84
N SER A 534 37.54 -6.43 -12.25
CA SER A 534 37.05 -6.30 -10.88
C SER A 534 36.29 -4.99 -10.67
N THR A 535 35.22 -5.03 -9.88
CA THR A 535 34.34 -3.89 -9.56
C THR A 535 34.40 -3.50 -8.08
N GLY A 536 35.57 -3.63 -7.46
CA GLY A 536 35.79 -3.26 -6.05
C GLY A 536 35.77 -1.74 -5.82
N GLY A 537 36.48 -1.26 -4.78
CA GLY A 537 36.59 0.17 -4.46
C GLY A 537 37.19 1.04 -5.58
N ALA A 538 37.83 0.41 -6.57
CA ALA A 538 38.18 0.97 -7.87
C ALA A 538 37.83 -0.08 -8.94
N THR A 539 37.28 0.36 -10.08
CA THR A 539 36.98 -0.57 -11.19
C THR A 539 38.24 -0.80 -12.00
N VAL A 540 38.63 -2.07 -12.16
CA VAL A 540 39.79 -2.47 -12.96
C VAL A 540 39.30 -3.00 -14.30
N TYR A 541 39.75 -2.37 -15.36
CA TYR A 541 39.51 -2.76 -16.74
C TYR A 541 40.78 -3.39 -17.32
N ARG A 542 40.64 -4.38 -18.19
CA ARG A 542 41.74 -5.01 -18.92
C ARG A 542 41.55 -4.84 -20.42
N PHE A 543 42.57 -4.32 -21.09
CA PHE A 543 42.63 -4.27 -22.54
C PHE A 543 43.16 -5.59 -23.08
N THR A 544 42.39 -6.21 -23.99
CA THR A 544 42.74 -7.46 -24.66
C THR A 544 42.68 -7.28 -26.18
N GLU A 545 43.27 -8.20 -26.95
CA GLU A 545 43.10 -8.17 -28.41
C GLU A 545 41.63 -8.23 -28.82
N ALA A 546 40.80 -8.98 -28.08
CA ALA A 546 39.37 -9.10 -28.34
C ALA A 546 38.60 -7.82 -28.02
N SER A 547 38.93 -7.14 -26.90
CA SER A 547 38.27 -5.88 -26.52
C SER A 547 38.64 -4.74 -27.47
N VAL A 548 39.89 -4.66 -27.91
CA VAL A 548 40.32 -3.69 -28.93
C VAL A 548 39.64 -3.97 -30.27
N ARG A 549 39.56 -5.24 -30.69
CA ARG A 549 38.85 -5.63 -31.92
C ARG A 549 37.37 -5.25 -31.87
N ARG A 550 36.71 -5.47 -30.73
CA ARG A 550 35.30 -5.07 -30.50
C ARG A 550 35.09 -3.59 -30.77
N ALA A 551 36.00 -2.73 -30.31
CA ALA A 551 35.91 -1.30 -30.55
C ALA A 551 36.10 -0.94 -32.04
N LEU A 552 37.03 -1.62 -32.73
CA LEU A 552 37.23 -1.43 -34.18
C LEU A 552 36.02 -1.91 -34.99
N ASP A 553 35.41 -3.03 -34.60
CA ASP A 553 34.17 -3.55 -35.21
C ASP A 553 32.99 -2.60 -35.01
N ALA A 554 32.96 -1.88 -33.88
CA ALA A 554 32.00 -0.79 -33.61
C ALA A 554 32.30 0.51 -34.39
N GLY A 555 33.30 0.51 -35.26
CA GLY A 555 33.62 1.63 -36.15
C GLY A 555 34.64 2.64 -35.62
N ARG A 556 35.30 2.36 -34.48
CA ARG A 556 36.40 3.20 -33.98
C ARG A 556 37.69 2.95 -34.77
N SER A 557 38.47 3.98 -35.03
CA SER A 557 39.82 3.86 -35.60
C SER A 557 40.89 3.79 -34.50
N ALA A 558 42.07 3.25 -34.82
CA ALA A 558 43.20 3.21 -33.89
C ALA A 558 43.60 4.61 -33.38
N ALA A 559 43.56 5.62 -34.25
CA ALA A 559 43.89 7.00 -33.89
C ALA A 559 42.88 7.58 -32.89
N GLU A 560 41.58 7.35 -33.12
CA GLU A 560 40.52 7.80 -32.20
C GLU A 560 40.62 7.10 -30.85
N LEU A 561 40.93 5.79 -30.82
CA LEU A 561 41.12 5.05 -29.58
C LEU A 561 42.33 5.57 -28.79
N ILE A 562 43.46 5.82 -29.45
CA ILE A 562 44.65 6.40 -28.82
C ILE A 562 44.35 7.81 -28.30
N GLU A 563 43.67 8.66 -29.09
CA GLU A 563 43.30 10.01 -28.69
C GLU A 563 42.38 10.00 -27.47
N LEU A 564 41.35 9.15 -27.50
CA LEU A 564 40.39 8.99 -26.41
C LEU A 564 41.07 8.54 -25.12
N LEU A 565 41.87 7.48 -25.18
CA LEU A 565 42.57 6.98 -24.01
C LEU A 565 43.60 8.01 -23.50
N THR A 566 44.25 8.76 -24.39
CA THR A 566 45.17 9.84 -24.00
C THR A 566 44.44 10.96 -23.27
N ARG A 567 43.25 11.35 -23.76
CA ARG A 567 42.43 12.41 -23.17
C ARG A 567 41.95 12.08 -21.76
N HIS A 568 41.63 10.81 -21.51
CA HIS A 568 41.07 10.34 -20.25
C HIS A 568 42.10 9.65 -19.35
N SER A 569 43.38 9.58 -19.72
CA SER A 569 44.40 8.97 -18.87
C SER A 569 45.09 10.03 -18.01
N ALA A 570 45.15 9.80 -16.70
CA ALA A 570 45.89 10.66 -15.77
C ALA A 570 47.42 10.54 -15.96
N THR A 571 47.88 9.53 -16.70
CA THR A 571 49.29 9.30 -17.06
C THR A 571 49.45 9.17 -18.59
N PRO A 572 50.64 9.43 -19.16
CA PRO A 572 50.90 9.12 -20.56
C PRO A 572 50.63 7.64 -20.87
N LEU A 573 50.07 7.35 -22.06
CA LEU A 573 49.73 5.99 -22.44
C LEU A 573 50.97 5.08 -22.45
N PRO A 574 50.92 3.91 -21.79
CA PRO A 574 52.00 2.94 -21.86
C PRO A 574 52.21 2.43 -23.28
N GLN A 575 53.47 2.38 -23.72
CA GLN A 575 53.85 1.88 -25.05
C GLN A 575 53.27 0.49 -25.40
N PRO A 576 53.15 -0.48 -24.46
CA PRO A 576 52.51 -1.77 -24.76
C PRO A 576 51.06 -1.65 -25.24
N LEU A 577 50.28 -0.71 -24.69
CA LEU A 577 48.88 -0.52 -25.06
C LEU A 577 48.76 0.11 -26.45
N THR A 578 49.58 1.12 -26.75
CA THR A 578 49.64 1.72 -28.09
C THR A 578 50.01 0.68 -29.14
N TYR A 579 50.99 -0.18 -28.85
CA TYR A 579 51.40 -1.25 -29.76
C TYR A 579 50.28 -2.28 -30.00
N LEU A 580 49.56 -2.69 -28.94
CA LEU A 580 48.41 -3.58 -29.07
C LEU A 580 47.35 -2.98 -29.99
N ILE A 581 46.98 -1.72 -29.78
CA ILE A 581 45.95 -1.05 -30.59
C ILE A 581 46.36 -0.99 -32.07
N GLU A 582 47.60 -0.56 -32.36
CA GLU A 582 48.09 -0.48 -33.73
C GLU A 582 48.19 -1.84 -34.41
N ASP A 583 48.65 -2.87 -33.71
CA ASP A 583 48.81 -4.22 -34.25
C ASP A 583 47.45 -4.87 -34.58
N VAL A 584 46.46 -4.73 -33.69
CA VAL A 584 45.09 -5.21 -33.95
C VAL A 584 44.47 -4.44 -35.12
N ALA A 585 44.65 -3.12 -35.20
CA ALA A 585 44.15 -2.31 -36.30
C ALA A 585 44.78 -2.66 -37.65
N ARG A 586 46.09 -3.00 -37.71
CA ARG A 586 46.75 -3.47 -38.95
C ARG A 586 46.23 -4.82 -39.46
N ARG A 587 45.63 -5.63 -38.58
CA ARG A 587 45.03 -6.94 -38.90
C ARG A 587 43.53 -6.82 -39.18
N HIS A 588 42.87 -5.80 -38.63
CA HIS A 588 41.46 -5.48 -38.85
C HIS A 588 41.19 -5.05 -40.30
N GLY A 589 40.11 -5.55 -40.90
CA GLY A 589 39.69 -5.16 -42.26
C GLY A 589 40.48 -5.76 -43.44
N ARG A 590 41.40 -6.72 -43.23
CA ARG A 590 42.12 -7.42 -44.33
C ARG A 590 41.22 -8.31 -45.20
N LEU A 591 40.14 -8.81 -44.62
CA LEU A 591 39.08 -9.53 -45.31
C LEU A 591 37.84 -8.64 -45.28
N ARG A 592 37.27 -8.36 -46.45
CA ARG A 592 36.06 -7.55 -46.57
C ARG A 592 34.90 -8.48 -46.88
N VAL A 593 33.95 -8.54 -45.96
CA VAL A 593 32.70 -9.25 -46.16
C VAL A 593 31.65 -8.20 -46.51
N GLY A 594 31.17 -8.22 -47.74
CA GLY A 594 30.01 -7.43 -48.15
C GLY A 594 28.73 -8.18 -47.82
N ALA A 595 27.73 -7.49 -47.30
CA ALA A 595 26.41 -8.07 -47.09
C ALA A 595 25.57 -7.86 -48.35
N MET A 596 25.16 -8.97 -48.97
CA MET A 596 24.03 -8.99 -49.88
C MET A 596 22.89 -9.68 -49.15
N SER A 597 21.78 -8.97 -48.95
CA SER A 597 20.68 -9.40 -48.09
C SER A 597 19.90 -10.60 -48.64
N SER A 598 19.99 -10.84 -49.95
CA SER A 598 19.37 -12.01 -50.58
C SER A 598 20.12 -12.41 -51.86
N TYR A 599 19.87 -13.64 -52.31
CA TYR A 599 20.36 -14.15 -53.57
C TYR A 599 19.22 -14.82 -54.35
N VAL A 600 19.36 -14.85 -55.67
CA VAL A 600 18.46 -15.53 -56.59
C VAL A 600 19.26 -16.63 -57.26
N ARG A 601 18.83 -17.87 -57.07
CA ARG A 601 19.39 -19.04 -57.72
C ARG A 601 18.40 -19.56 -58.76
N ALA A 602 18.91 -19.89 -59.95
CA ALA A 602 18.14 -20.58 -60.98
C ALA A 602 18.94 -21.76 -61.50
N ASP A 603 18.27 -22.86 -61.83
CA ASP A 603 18.93 -24.05 -62.37
C ASP A 603 19.40 -23.85 -63.83
N ASP A 604 18.74 -22.93 -64.56
CA ASP A 604 19.11 -22.53 -65.91
C ASP A 604 19.77 -21.13 -65.91
N PRO A 605 21.06 -21.00 -66.29
CA PRO A 605 21.73 -19.72 -66.44
C PRO A 605 21.04 -18.76 -67.42
N ALA A 606 20.35 -19.27 -68.44
CA ALA A 606 19.67 -18.44 -69.44
C ALA A 606 18.52 -17.63 -68.83
N LEU A 607 17.85 -18.17 -67.81
CA LEU A 607 16.79 -17.47 -67.09
C LEU A 607 17.32 -16.23 -66.36
N LEU A 608 18.53 -16.30 -65.77
CA LEU A 608 19.12 -15.14 -65.09
C LEU A 608 19.63 -14.09 -66.06
N GLU A 609 20.06 -14.48 -67.26
CA GLU A 609 20.37 -13.54 -68.35
C GLU A 609 19.11 -12.81 -68.81
N GLU A 610 17.99 -13.52 -68.94
CA GLU A 610 16.69 -12.91 -69.28
C GLU A 610 16.25 -11.90 -68.21
N VAL A 611 16.41 -12.26 -66.93
CA VAL A 611 16.12 -11.35 -65.81
C VAL A 611 17.02 -10.12 -65.81
N LEU A 612 18.32 -10.26 -66.08
CA LEU A 612 19.25 -9.12 -66.17
C LEU A 612 19.01 -8.26 -67.43
N ALA A 613 18.48 -8.85 -68.51
CA ALA A 613 18.18 -8.16 -69.76
C ALA A 613 16.81 -7.46 -69.78
N ASP A 614 15.86 -7.85 -68.92
CA ASP A 614 14.55 -7.20 -68.81
C ASP A 614 14.72 -5.76 -68.32
N ARG A 615 14.26 -4.79 -69.14
CA ARG A 615 14.30 -3.35 -68.80
C ARG A 615 13.57 -3.02 -67.50
N ARG A 616 12.55 -3.80 -67.13
CA ARG A 616 11.80 -3.63 -65.87
C ARG A 616 12.60 -4.08 -64.64
N ALA A 617 13.56 -4.99 -64.82
CA ALA A 617 14.42 -5.49 -63.74
C ALA A 617 15.65 -4.61 -63.49
N GLN A 618 15.96 -3.65 -64.37
CA GLN A 618 17.10 -2.72 -64.21
C GLN A 618 17.02 -1.84 -62.96
N ALA A 619 15.81 -1.64 -62.42
CA ALA A 619 15.60 -0.94 -61.15
C ALA A 619 15.98 -1.79 -59.92
N LEU A 620 16.20 -3.10 -60.08
CA LEU A 620 16.64 -3.99 -59.01
C LEU A 620 18.17 -4.00 -58.94
N PRO A 621 18.78 -3.78 -57.77
CA PRO A 621 20.22 -3.84 -57.59
C PRO A 621 20.73 -5.30 -57.60
N LEU A 622 20.73 -5.94 -58.77
CA LEU A 622 21.17 -7.31 -58.97
C LEU A 622 22.65 -7.37 -59.38
N HIS A 623 23.42 -8.18 -58.67
CA HIS A 623 24.85 -8.40 -58.90
C HIS A 623 25.13 -9.86 -59.17
N ARG A 624 25.83 -10.17 -60.26
CA ARG A 624 26.16 -11.57 -60.58
C ARG A 624 27.31 -12.08 -59.70
N LEU A 625 27.04 -13.15 -58.94
CA LEU A 625 28.08 -13.85 -58.16
C LEU A 625 28.58 -15.11 -58.87
N ALA A 626 27.70 -15.79 -59.61
CA ALA A 626 28.02 -16.98 -60.41
C ALA A 626 27.06 -17.09 -61.62
N PRO A 627 27.30 -17.99 -62.60
CA PRO A 627 26.43 -18.14 -63.77
C PRO A 627 24.95 -18.39 -63.43
N THR A 628 24.69 -19.11 -62.34
CA THR A 628 23.36 -19.50 -61.82
C THR A 628 22.95 -18.74 -60.55
N VAL A 629 23.71 -17.70 -60.12
CA VAL A 629 23.45 -16.98 -58.87
C VAL A 629 23.60 -15.47 -59.04
N LEU A 630 22.52 -14.75 -58.76
CA LEU A 630 22.51 -13.29 -58.56
C LEU A 630 22.42 -12.99 -57.07
N ALA A 631 23.00 -11.89 -56.63
CA ALA A 631 22.87 -11.36 -55.28
C ALA A 631 22.29 -9.95 -55.32
N SER A 632 21.55 -9.60 -54.28
CA SER A 632 20.91 -8.30 -54.13
C SER A 632 21.09 -7.79 -52.71
N PRO A 633 21.29 -6.49 -52.50
CA PRO A 633 21.20 -5.87 -51.18
C PRO A 633 19.75 -5.79 -50.68
N LEU A 634 18.74 -6.03 -51.53
CA LEU A 634 17.34 -6.03 -51.10
C LEU A 634 17.05 -7.19 -50.14
N PRO A 635 16.29 -6.96 -49.05
CA PRO A 635 15.80 -8.04 -48.19
C PRO A 635 15.04 -9.09 -48.98
N ARG A 636 15.12 -10.34 -48.53
CA ARG A 636 14.49 -11.49 -49.20
C ARG A 636 13.01 -11.27 -49.54
N ALA A 637 12.24 -10.63 -48.64
CA ALA A 637 10.81 -10.37 -48.84
C ALA A 637 10.57 -9.38 -50.00
N GLU A 638 11.28 -8.26 -50.01
CA GLU A 638 11.19 -7.24 -51.06
C GLU A 638 11.64 -7.77 -52.42
N LEU A 639 12.72 -8.54 -52.46
CA LEU A 639 13.19 -9.14 -53.71
C LEU A 639 12.20 -10.18 -54.25
N LEU A 640 11.57 -10.98 -53.38
CA LEU A 640 10.52 -11.93 -53.77
C LEU A 640 9.32 -11.21 -54.38
N GLU A 641 8.87 -10.12 -53.76
CA GLU A 641 7.76 -9.31 -54.29
C GLU A 641 8.12 -8.64 -55.61
N ALA A 642 9.31 -8.06 -55.71
CA ALA A 642 9.76 -7.38 -56.91
C ALA A 642 9.88 -8.34 -58.11
N LEU A 643 10.45 -9.53 -57.90
CA LEU A 643 10.55 -10.56 -58.94
C LEU A 643 9.16 -11.12 -59.32
N ARG A 644 8.22 -11.26 -58.37
CA ARG A 644 6.80 -11.58 -58.68
C ARG A 644 6.15 -10.50 -59.53
N GLY A 645 6.43 -9.23 -59.25
CA GLY A 645 5.97 -8.08 -60.04
C GLY A 645 6.46 -8.10 -61.49
N LEU A 646 7.57 -8.79 -61.78
CA LEU A 646 8.09 -9.00 -63.14
C LEU A 646 7.41 -10.17 -63.88
N GLY A 647 6.52 -10.91 -63.21
CA GLY A 647 5.84 -12.10 -63.73
C GLY A 647 6.57 -13.42 -63.43
N LEU A 648 7.61 -13.40 -62.59
CA LEU A 648 8.36 -14.59 -62.18
C LEU A 648 7.71 -15.23 -60.93
N SER A 649 8.04 -16.50 -60.66
CA SER A 649 7.50 -17.23 -59.50
C SER A 649 8.59 -17.71 -58.54
N PRO A 650 9.29 -16.80 -57.83
CA PRO A 650 10.37 -17.15 -56.93
C PRO A 650 9.86 -17.66 -55.56
N VAL A 651 10.64 -18.55 -54.95
CA VAL A 651 10.36 -19.17 -53.65
C VAL A 651 11.48 -18.84 -52.67
N ALA A 652 11.16 -18.65 -51.40
CA ALA A 652 12.13 -18.33 -50.35
C ALA A 652 13.00 -19.54 -50.02
N GLU A 653 14.29 -19.52 -50.35
CA GLU A 653 15.25 -20.59 -50.05
C GLU A 653 15.83 -20.45 -48.61
N SER A 654 16.20 -21.58 -48.02
CA SER A 654 16.90 -21.75 -46.75
C SER A 654 18.41 -21.82 -47.00
N PRO A 655 19.23 -21.60 -45.96
CA PRO A 655 20.68 -21.76 -46.09
C PRO A 655 21.11 -23.17 -46.51
N GLU A 656 20.32 -24.22 -46.24
CA GLU A 656 20.57 -25.59 -46.72
C GLU A 656 19.88 -25.94 -48.05
N GLY A 657 19.30 -24.96 -48.76
CA GLY A 657 18.58 -25.18 -50.03
C GLY A 657 17.12 -25.64 -49.89
N GLY A 658 16.57 -25.67 -48.67
CA GLY A 658 15.16 -25.93 -48.39
C GLY A 658 14.29 -24.68 -48.59
N VAL A 659 12.96 -24.73 -48.44
CA VAL A 659 12.10 -23.53 -48.48
C VAL A 659 11.85 -23.03 -47.05
N VAL A 660 12.16 -21.77 -46.72
CA VAL A 660 12.08 -21.25 -45.32
C VAL A 660 11.23 -19.98 -45.16
N ILE A 661 10.33 -20.03 -44.18
CA ILE A 661 9.51 -18.94 -43.63
C ILE A 661 10.28 -18.31 -42.42
N THR A 662 10.48 -16.98 -42.37
CA THR A 662 11.45 -16.26 -41.48
C THR A 662 10.94 -15.77 -40.10
N ARG A 663 11.90 -15.53 -39.18
CA ARG A 663 11.87 -15.26 -37.70
C ARG A 663 12.13 -13.77 -37.29
N PRO A 664 12.07 -13.37 -35.97
CA PRO A 664 11.61 -12.03 -35.52
C PRO A 664 12.59 -11.10 -34.72
N ASP A 665 12.13 -9.86 -34.45
CA ASP A 665 12.74 -8.68 -33.78
C ASP A 665 12.62 -8.63 -32.22
N SER A 666 13.28 -7.67 -31.56
CA SER A 666 13.21 -7.41 -30.10
C SER A 666 11.88 -6.80 -29.64
N TYR A 667 11.34 -7.27 -28.52
CA TYR A 667 9.99 -6.91 -28.04
C TYR A 667 9.98 -5.90 -26.87
N ARG A 668 8.89 -5.14 -26.76
CA ARG A 668 8.56 -4.24 -25.63
C ARG A 668 7.10 -4.44 -25.26
N ALA A 669 6.79 -4.38 -23.96
CA ALA A 669 5.42 -4.30 -23.50
C ALA A 669 4.98 -2.83 -23.37
N ASP A 670 3.67 -2.59 -23.46
CA ASP A 670 3.10 -1.31 -23.08
C ASP A 670 3.20 -1.11 -21.57
N THR A 671 3.40 0.15 -21.14
CA THR A 671 3.34 0.50 -19.72
C THR A 671 1.90 0.36 -19.23
N PRO A 672 1.62 -0.44 -18.18
CA PRO A 672 0.26 -0.59 -17.66
C PRO A 672 -0.35 0.76 -17.25
N ALA A 673 -1.65 0.95 -17.50
CA ALA A 673 -2.35 2.18 -17.10
C ALA A 673 -2.37 2.40 -15.57
N ASP A 674 -2.29 1.31 -14.79
CA ASP A 674 -2.15 1.36 -13.33
C ASP A 674 -0.73 1.72 -12.87
N ALA A 675 0.27 1.62 -13.76
CA ALA A 675 1.63 2.13 -13.55
C ALA A 675 1.74 3.62 -13.93
N GLY A 676 0.70 4.40 -13.58
CA GLY A 676 0.79 5.86 -13.60
C GLY A 676 1.92 6.35 -12.67
N PRO A 677 2.41 7.60 -12.83
CA PRO A 677 3.48 8.15 -11.99
C PRO A 677 3.13 7.84 -10.54
N VAL A 678 4.06 7.21 -9.80
CA VAL A 678 3.90 6.77 -8.41
C VAL A 678 3.04 7.80 -7.71
N ARG A 679 1.73 7.51 -7.65
CA ARG A 679 0.83 8.38 -6.92
C ARG A 679 1.25 8.08 -5.51
N THR A 680 1.96 9.03 -4.92
CA THR A 680 2.06 9.13 -3.49
C THR A 680 0.62 9.04 -2.99
N PHE A 681 0.20 7.84 -2.61
CA PHE A 681 -0.81 7.71 -1.59
C PHE A 681 -0.13 8.35 -0.37
N ALA A 682 -0.18 9.67 -0.31
CA ALA A 682 -0.01 10.42 0.90
C ALA A 682 -0.90 9.69 1.92
N ALA A 683 -0.25 9.27 2.99
CA ALA A 683 -0.82 8.38 3.97
C ALA A 683 -2.09 9.02 4.54
N ASP A 684 -3.28 8.52 4.18
CA ASP A 684 -4.57 8.89 4.81
C ASP A 684 -4.93 10.39 4.91
N GLU A 685 -4.07 11.32 4.49
CA GLU A 685 -4.30 12.76 4.62
C GLU A 685 -5.10 13.22 3.41
N CYS A 686 -6.38 13.48 3.67
CA CYS A 686 -7.23 14.14 2.70
C CYS A 686 -6.74 15.58 2.51
N ASP A 687 -6.69 16.05 1.26
CA ASP A 687 -6.32 17.44 0.94
C ASP A 687 -7.15 18.41 1.82
N PRO A 688 -6.51 19.33 2.57
CA PRO A 688 -7.22 20.32 3.38
C PRO A 688 -8.32 21.06 2.60
N ALA A 689 -8.15 21.29 1.31
CA ALA A 689 -9.17 21.91 0.46
C ALA A 689 -10.43 21.04 0.30
N VAL A 690 -10.26 19.71 0.23
CA VAL A 690 -11.37 18.75 0.18
C VAL A 690 -12.10 18.70 1.52
N ILE A 691 -11.36 18.75 2.64
CA ILE A 691 -11.94 18.83 3.99
C ILE A 691 -12.76 20.11 4.14
N ASP A 692 -12.23 21.26 3.71
CA ASP A 692 -12.93 22.55 3.76
C ASP A 692 -14.21 22.57 2.91
N ALA A 693 -14.16 21.96 1.71
CA ALA A 693 -15.34 21.78 0.88
C ALA A 693 -16.38 20.88 1.55
N ALA A 694 -15.95 19.79 2.19
CA ALA A 694 -16.83 18.86 2.90
C ALA A 694 -17.50 19.53 4.11
N VAL A 695 -16.78 20.32 4.92
CA VAL A 695 -17.37 21.07 6.05
C VAL A 695 -18.44 22.04 5.56
N ARG A 696 -18.17 22.82 4.51
CA ARG A 696 -19.16 23.73 3.91
C ARG A 696 -20.41 22.98 3.43
N ALA A 697 -20.24 21.85 2.77
CA ALA A 697 -21.36 21.02 2.32
C ALA A 697 -22.20 20.48 3.49
N LEU A 698 -21.56 19.98 4.55
CA LEU A 698 -22.23 19.47 5.74
C LEU A 698 -23.03 20.55 6.47
N ARG A 699 -22.49 21.77 6.57
CA ARG A 699 -23.19 22.93 7.16
C ARG A 699 -24.38 23.36 6.32
N ALA A 700 -24.20 23.44 5.01
CA ALA A 700 -25.28 23.78 4.09
C ALA A 700 -26.42 22.75 4.16
N GLY A 701 -26.07 21.47 4.25
CA GLY A 701 -27.02 20.37 4.42
C GLY A 701 -27.75 20.39 5.76
N ASP A 702 -27.05 20.62 6.87
CA ASP A 702 -27.69 20.71 8.20
C ASP A 702 -28.60 21.94 8.31
N ALA A 703 -28.25 23.06 7.69
CA ALA A 703 -29.13 24.23 7.58
C ALA A 703 -30.38 23.93 6.74
N ALA A 704 -30.22 23.22 5.62
CA ALA A 704 -31.33 22.82 4.76
C ALA A 704 -32.27 21.81 5.43
N ALA A 705 -31.73 20.87 6.22
CA ALA A 705 -32.52 19.88 6.95
C ALA A 705 -33.41 20.50 8.05
N ARG A 706 -33.06 21.70 8.55
CA ARG A 706 -33.87 22.45 9.54
C ARG A 706 -35.05 23.18 8.91
N LEU A 707 -35.00 23.45 7.61
CA LEU A 707 -36.09 24.07 6.87
C LEU A 707 -37.08 22.97 6.46
N SER A 708 -38.28 22.99 7.03
CA SER A 708 -39.37 22.16 6.51
C SER A 708 -39.74 22.62 5.11
N ALA A 709 -40.08 21.68 4.22
CA ALA A 709 -40.65 22.03 2.92
C ALA A 709 -41.87 22.95 3.13
N PRO A 710 -41.98 24.11 2.44
CA PRO A 710 -43.10 25.01 2.62
C PRO A 710 -44.42 24.29 2.31
N ALA A 711 -45.39 24.42 3.23
CA ALA A 711 -46.74 23.89 3.01
C ALA A 711 -47.49 24.78 2.02
N GLY A 712 -47.72 24.30 0.80
CA GLY A 712 -48.45 25.03 -0.25
C GLY A 712 -48.54 24.28 -1.57
N GLU A 713 -49.43 24.72 -2.47
CA GLU A 713 -49.46 24.22 -3.84
C GLU A 713 -48.15 24.58 -4.57
N PRO A 714 -47.59 23.68 -5.40
CA PRO A 714 -46.37 23.95 -6.14
C PRO A 714 -46.55 25.15 -7.08
N PRO A 715 -45.53 26.02 -7.23
CA PRO A 715 -45.64 27.23 -8.04
C PRO A 715 -46.00 26.88 -9.50
N ARG A 716 -46.92 27.68 -10.07
CA ARG A 716 -47.33 27.62 -11.48
C ARG A 716 -47.03 28.95 -12.15
N SER A 717 -46.06 28.97 -13.06
CA SER A 717 -45.65 30.16 -13.81
C SER A 717 -45.63 29.86 -15.32
N PRO A 718 -45.84 30.85 -16.21
CA PRO A 718 -45.72 30.64 -17.66
C PRO A 718 -44.32 30.16 -18.06
N SER A 719 -44.24 29.21 -18.99
CA SER A 719 -43.00 28.46 -19.30
C SER A 719 -41.81 29.32 -19.73
N MET A 720 -42.07 30.51 -20.32
CA MET A 720 -41.01 31.41 -20.78
C MET A 720 -40.39 32.25 -19.65
N THR A 721 -41.16 32.63 -18.62
CA THR A 721 -40.65 33.37 -17.45
C THR A 721 -39.84 32.46 -16.52
N THR A 722 -40.25 31.20 -16.37
CA THR A 722 -39.57 30.19 -15.52
C THR A 722 -38.12 29.92 -15.93
N VAL A 723 -37.81 29.91 -17.23
CA VAL A 723 -36.44 29.65 -17.71
C VAL A 723 -35.51 30.83 -17.45
N GLU A 724 -36.02 32.05 -17.60
CA GLU A 724 -35.23 33.27 -17.37
C GLU A 724 -34.95 33.47 -15.87
N GLU A 725 -35.94 33.22 -15.02
CA GLU A 725 -35.80 33.20 -13.55
C GLU A 725 -34.77 32.17 -13.09
N LEU A 726 -34.80 30.95 -13.63
CA LEU A 726 -33.80 29.92 -13.32
C LEU A 726 -32.38 30.28 -13.79
N ARG A 727 -32.25 30.92 -14.97
CA ARG A 727 -30.94 31.40 -15.46
C ARG A 727 -30.41 32.52 -14.57
N GLN A 728 -31.26 33.43 -14.11
CA GLN A 728 -30.84 34.48 -13.19
C GLN A 728 -30.51 33.93 -11.80
N ALA A 729 -31.29 32.97 -11.30
CA ALA A 729 -31.02 32.31 -10.04
C ALA A 729 -29.69 31.53 -10.06
N ALA A 730 -29.39 30.84 -11.16
CA ALA A 730 -28.10 30.16 -11.36
C ALA A 730 -26.91 31.14 -11.40
N LYS A 731 -27.08 32.32 -12.01
CA LYS A 731 -26.05 33.37 -12.01
C LYS A 731 -25.84 33.99 -10.63
N ARG A 732 -26.92 34.13 -9.86
CA ARG A 732 -26.89 34.71 -8.51
C ARG A 732 -26.54 33.70 -7.42
N GLY A 733 -26.57 32.40 -7.72
CA GLY A 733 -26.36 31.32 -6.76
C GLY A 733 -27.44 31.26 -5.68
N VAL A 734 -28.67 31.72 -5.98
CA VAL A 734 -29.77 31.79 -5.01
C VAL A 734 -30.67 30.55 -5.10
N ARG A 735 -31.22 30.15 -3.95
CA ARG A 735 -32.10 28.98 -3.86
C ARG A 735 -33.48 29.29 -4.40
N VAL A 736 -34.03 28.35 -5.16
CA VAL A 736 -35.35 28.46 -5.75
C VAL A 736 -36.24 27.29 -5.35
N TRP A 737 -37.51 27.60 -5.17
CA TRP A 737 -38.56 26.62 -5.01
C TRP A 737 -39.18 26.32 -6.38
N ILE A 738 -39.10 25.07 -6.83
CA ILE A 738 -39.64 24.64 -8.11
C ILE A 738 -40.79 23.65 -7.93
N GLY A 739 -41.81 23.77 -8.78
CA GLY A 739 -42.78 22.70 -9.01
C GLY A 739 -42.26 21.77 -10.11
N TYR A 740 -42.29 20.45 -9.90
CA TYR A 740 -41.76 19.45 -10.84
C TYR A 740 -42.70 18.26 -11.02
N LEU A 741 -42.96 17.90 -12.28
CA LEU A 741 -43.76 16.72 -12.66
C LEU A 741 -42.86 15.49 -12.89
N ASP A 742 -43.08 14.41 -12.14
CA ASP A 742 -42.37 13.14 -12.31
C ASP A 742 -42.82 12.35 -13.57
N GLN A 743 -42.21 11.17 -13.81
CA GLN A 743 -42.48 10.32 -14.98
C GLN A 743 -43.91 9.79 -15.02
N GLU A 744 -44.55 9.72 -13.86
CA GLU A 744 -45.91 9.25 -13.64
C GLU A 744 -46.93 10.41 -13.65
N GLY A 745 -46.49 11.66 -13.89
CA GLY A 745 -47.35 12.84 -13.97
C GLY A 745 -47.79 13.41 -12.62
N ARG A 746 -47.19 12.99 -11.50
CA ARG A 746 -47.45 13.56 -10.18
C ARG A 746 -46.64 14.83 -9.96
N ALA A 747 -47.31 15.87 -9.49
CA ALA A 747 -46.68 17.13 -9.11
C ALA A 747 -45.99 16.99 -7.76
N SER A 748 -44.72 17.36 -7.71
CA SER A 748 -43.89 17.43 -6.51
C SER A 748 -43.27 18.81 -6.39
N SER A 749 -43.05 19.30 -5.18
CA SER A 749 -42.32 20.55 -4.95
C SER A 749 -40.90 20.23 -4.52
N ARG A 750 -39.91 20.98 -5.02
CA ARG A 750 -38.49 20.78 -4.71
C ARG A 750 -37.81 22.11 -4.45
N ILE A 751 -36.90 22.13 -3.49
CA ILE A 751 -36.03 23.28 -3.26
C ILE A 751 -34.71 22.95 -3.96
N VAL A 752 -34.33 23.77 -4.94
CA VAL A 752 -33.17 23.54 -5.79
C VAL A 752 -32.25 24.76 -5.75
N GLU A 753 -30.96 24.53 -5.57
CA GLU A 753 -29.92 25.55 -5.78
C GLU A 753 -29.40 25.40 -7.22
N PRO A 754 -29.74 26.30 -8.15
CA PRO A 754 -29.39 26.17 -9.55
C PRO A 754 -27.89 26.36 -9.77
N ILE A 755 -27.24 25.39 -10.41
CA ILE A 755 -25.82 25.46 -10.77
C ILE A 755 -25.66 25.95 -12.22
N SER A 756 -26.44 25.38 -13.14
CA SER A 756 -26.43 25.77 -14.54
C SER A 756 -27.75 25.44 -15.25
N VAL A 757 -28.05 26.17 -16.32
CA VAL A 757 -29.23 25.98 -17.16
C VAL A 757 -28.81 25.93 -18.62
N ASP A 758 -28.61 24.72 -19.13
CA ASP A 758 -28.08 24.47 -20.49
C ASP A 758 -28.81 23.31 -21.17
N GLY A 759 -28.93 23.37 -22.50
CA GLY A 759 -29.45 22.27 -23.31
C GLY A 759 -30.86 21.78 -22.96
N GLY A 760 -31.72 22.64 -22.40
CA GLY A 760 -33.08 22.27 -21.98
C GLY A 760 -33.19 21.63 -20.59
N PHE A 761 -32.11 21.64 -19.80
CA PHE A 761 -32.06 21.10 -18.45
C PHE A 761 -31.58 22.16 -17.44
N LEU A 762 -32.09 22.04 -16.22
CA LEU A 762 -31.55 22.69 -15.01
C LEU A 762 -30.71 21.65 -14.28
N THR A 763 -29.44 21.93 -14.05
CA THR A 763 -28.61 21.16 -13.11
C THR A 763 -28.56 21.95 -11.81
N GLY A 764 -28.95 21.34 -10.71
CA GLY A 764 -28.97 22.01 -9.42
C GLY A 764 -28.94 21.03 -8.25
N TYR A 765 -28.52 21.51 -7.10
CA TYR A 765 -28.57 20.75 -5.86
C TYR A 765 -30.00 20.70 -5.35
N ASP A 766 -30.61 19.51 -5.33
CA ASP A 766 -31.96 19.29 -4.79
C ASP A 766 -31.87 19.13 -3.28
N ALA A 767 -32.23 20.18 -2.55
CA ALA A 767 -32.21 20.20 -1.09
C ALA A 767 -33.22 19.21 -0.48
N THR A 768 -34.28 18.83 -1.22
CA THR A 768 -35.29 17.87 -0.75
C THR A 768 -34.80 16.43 -0.85
N ARG A 769 -33.85 16.12 -1.74
CA ARG A 769 -33.26 14.78 -1.92
C ARG A 769 -31.77 14.68 -1.60
N ALA A 770 -31.17 15.80 -1.18
CA ALA A 770 -29.76 15.93 -0.83
C ALA A 770 -28.80 15.38 -1.91
N ALA A 771 -29.07 15.66 -3.17
CA ALA A 771 -28.24 15.23 -4.30
C ALA A 771 -28.27 16.25 -5.44
N VAL A 772 -27.18 16.33 -6.21
CA VAL A 772 -27.18 17.08 -7.48
C VAL A 772 -28.04 16.32 -8.47
N HIS A 773 -29.08 16.97 -8.97
CA HIS A 773 -30.02 16.38 -9.89
C HIS A 773 -30.16 17.24 -11.14
N ARG A 774 -30.54 16.57 -12.24
CA ARG A 774 -30.76 17.22 -13.52
C ARG A 774 -32.24 17.17 -13.84
N PHE A 775 -32.85 18.35 -13.90
CA PHE A 775 -34.27 18.57 -14.10
C PHE A 775 -34.52 18.98 -15.54
N ALA A 776 -35.46 18.31 -16.22
CA ALA A 776 -35.86 18.73 -17.56
C ALA A 776 -36.77 19.98 -17.45
N LEU A 777 -36.41 21.07 -18.12
CA LEU A 777 -37.10 22.37 -17.97
C LEU A 777 -38.59 22.30 -18.34
N HIS A 778 -38.95 21.47 -19.34
CA HIS A 778 -40.35 21.29 -19.76
C HIS A 778 -41.23 20.58 -18.72
N ARG A 779 -40.64 20.05 -17.64
CA ARG A 779 -41.35 19.39 -16.52
C ARG A 779 -41.43 20.27 -15.28
N ILE A 780 -40.82 21.45 -15.33
CA ILE A 780 -40.90 22.45 -14.27
C ILE A 780 -42.17 23.27 -14.49
N THR A 781 -43.07 23.25 -13.51
CA THR A 781 -44.38 23.91 -13.61
C THR A 781 -44.34 25.38 -13.19
N GLY A 782 -43.32 25.78 -12.44
CA GLY A 782 -43.11 27.14 -11.98
C GLY A 782 -41.92 27.22 -11.02
N VAL A 783 -41.46 28.44 -10.79
CA VAL A 783 -40.29 28.78 -9.96
C VAL A 783 -40.67 29.95 -9.07
N ALA A 784 -40.24 29.93 -7.82
CA ALA A 784 -40.27 31.05 -6.91
C ALA A 784 -38.90 31.18 -6.23
N GLU A 785 -38.35 32.38 -6.16
CA GLU A 785 -37.14 32.62 -5.36
C GLU A 785 -37.49 32.49 -3.87
N LEU A 786 -36.64 31.80 -3.12
CA LEU A 786 -36.72 31.80 -1.67
C LEU A 786 -35.83 32.96 -1.19
N GLU A 787 -36.44 33.98 -0.60
CA GLU A 787 -35.67 35.02 0.09
C GLU A 787 -35.03 34.39 1.34
N ASP A 788 -33.73 34.58 1.51
CA ASP A 788 -33.02 34.15 2.73
C ASP A 788 -33.48 35.04 3.91
N GLY A 789 -34.61 34.68 4.55
CA GLY A 789 -35.08 35.37 5.74
C GLY A 789 -36.52 35.09 6.17
N GLU A 790 -36.73 33.98 6.88
CA GLU A 790 -37.35 33.93 8.23
C GLU A 790 -36.97 32.63 8.95
#